data_AF-A0A3D8GWV3-F1
#
_entry.id   AF-A0A3D8GWV3-F1
#
_cell.length_a   1.000
_cell.length_b   1.000
_cell.length_c   1.000
_cell.angle_alpha   90.00
_cell.angle_beta   90.00
_cell.angle_gamma   90.00
#
_symmetry.space_group_name_H-M   'P 1'
#
loop_
_entity.id
_entity.type
_entity.pdbx_description
1 polymer ?
#
loop_
_entity_poly.entity_id
_entity_poly.type
_entity_poly.pdbx_seq_one_letter_code
_entity_poly.pdbx_strand_id
1 'polypeptide(L)'
;MNTNLMQSVKVLKGIGDETAELLADMNIVTIKDLLEHFPYRYEDYRLRDLADVKHDERITVEGKVHSEPSLARFGKNKSRMTVRLLVGRYLVQAIIFNQPYLKGKIKISETVTVTGKWDQHRMAITVSEMHFGENRAGKMFEPVYALRGSLTMKSMRKYIAQAFNLYGKDIEETLPEGLIAKYRLPDRRDALKIMHFPDLPEDVKKARRRFVYEEFLAFQLKMQALRKLEREQSPGIVQNYDLAKLKAFIDALPFPLTGAQKRVVNEILTDMKSPYRMNRLLQGDVGSGKTVVAAIGLYASVTSGRQGALMVPTEILAEQHAASLKELFGPNGVRCELLTSSVKGKARKEILAALAAGEVDILIGTHALIQEEVAFHRLGFVITDEQHRFGVEQRRVLREKGENPDVLFMTATPIPRTLAITVFGEMDVSVIDEMPAGRKTIETYWAREDMLDRVLAFMEKELRKGRQAYVICPLIEESDKLDVQNAIDVHASLTHYFQDRFTAGLMHGRLHSSEKEEVMRAFAANEIQVLVSTTVVEVGVNVPNATVMVIYDAERFGLAQLHQLRGRVGRGSDQSYCILLAEPKSEVGKERMKIMTETNDGFVVSEKDLELRGPGDFFGKKQSGIPDFKVADMVHDYRALETAREDAAKLVQSRAFWESPEYASLREGLIEAGILTGEKLD
;
A
#
# COMPACT_ATOMS: atom_id res chain seq x y z
N MET A 1 28.88 9.44 -18.05
CA MET A 1 28.38 10.84 -17.94
C MET A 1 28.88 11.78 -19.03
N ASN A 2 27.95 12.38 -19.79
CA ASN A 2 28.22 13.53 -20.65
C ASN A 2 28.28 14.83 -19.80
N THR A 3 29.49 15.36 -19.60
CA THR A 3 29.76 16.57 -18.81
C THR A 3 29.03 17.82 -19.32
N ASN A 4 28.54 17.81 -20.56
CA ASN A 4 27.81 18.93 -21.15
C ASN A 4 26.43 19.17 -20.50
N LEU A 5 25.74 18.12 -20.05
CA LEU A 5 24.40 18.26 -19.45
C LEU A 5 24.44 18.75 -17.99
N MET A 6 25.59 18.64 -17.32
CA MET A 6 25.78 19.10 -15.94
C MET A 6 26.16 20.58 -15.85
N GLN A 7 26.22 21.29 -16.99
CA GLN A 7 26.46 22.73 -17.01
C GLN A 7 25.30 23.49 -16.35
N SER A 8 25.60 24.65 -15.77
CA SER A 8 24.59 25.52 -15.16
C SER A 8 23.58 26.03 -16.19
N VAL A 9 22.32 26.17 -15.78
CA VAL A 9 21.26 26.78 -16.61
C VAL A 9 21.58 28.21 -17.07
N LYS A 10 22.50 28.92 -16.39
CA LYS A 10 22.96 30.27 -16.77
C LYS A 10 23.59 30.34 -18.17
N VAL A 11 24.02 29.21 -18.72
CA VAL A 11 24.57 29.14 -20.09
C VAL A 11 23.49 29.42 -21.15
N LEU A 12 22.20 29.25 -20.82
CA LEU A 12 21.10 29.51 -21.74
C LEU A 12 20.78 31.00 -21.86
N LYS A 13 20.54 31.44 -23.10
CA LYS A 13 20.21 32.84 -23.38
C LYS A 13 18.87 33.23 -22.74
N GLY A 14 18.91 34.28 -21.92
CA GLY A 14 17.75 34.84 -21.23
C GLY A 14 17.59 34.38 -19.77
N ILE A 15 18.46 33.50 -19.27
CA ILE A 15 18.54 33.16 -17.85
C ILE A 15 19.63 34.02 -17.20
N GLY A 16 19.22 35.15 -16.62
CA GLY A 16 20.09 35.98 -15.76
C GLY A 16 20.15 35.46 -14.33
N ASP A 17 20.90 36.14 -13.44
CA ASP A 17 21.10 35.71 -12.05
C ASP A 17 19.78 35.56 -11.27
N GLU A 18 18.88 36.53 -11.39
CA GLU A 18 17.55 36.49 -10.73
C GLU A 18 16.69 35.30 -11.23
N THR A 19 16.74 35.00 -12.53
CA THR A 19 16.00 33.84 -13.07
C THR A 19 16.64 32.51 -12.67
N ALA A 20 17.97 32.48 -12.56
CA ALA A 20 18.68 31.30 -12.09
C ALA A 20 18.40 31.01 -10.62
N GLU A 21 18.26 32.03 -9.76
CA GLU A 21 17.83 31.87 -8.37
C GLU A 21 16.40 31.30 -8.27
N LEU A 22 15.46 31.84 -9.06
CA LEU A 22 14.09 31.31 -9.11
C LEU A 22 14.02 29.85 -9.59
N LEU A 23 14.90 29.45 -10.51
CA LEU A 23 15.02 28.06 -10.96
C LEU A 23 15.69 27.18 -9.89
N ALA A 24 16.70 27.70 -9.19
CA ALA A 24 17.35 27.01 -8.08
C ALA A 24 16.38 26.75 -6.92
N ASP A 25 15.46 27.67 -6.63
CA ASP A 25 14.37 27.48 -5.67
C ASP A 25 13.42 26.32 -6.03
N MET A 26 13.42 25.91 -7.31
CA MET A 26 12.70 24.76 -7.84
C MET A 26 13.60 23.53 -7.99
N ASN A 27 14.82 23.55 -7.43
CA ASN A 27 15.87 22.54 -7.58
C ASN A 27 16.33 22.34 -9.04
N ILE A 28 16.30 23.40 -9.86
CA ILE A 28 16.75 23.38 -11.25
C ILE A 28 18.05 24.18 -11.36
N VAL A 29 19.19 23.51 -11.33
CA VAL A 29 20.51 24.16 -11.36
C VAL A 29 21.26 23.86 -12.65
N THR A 30 21.07 22.67 -13.22
CA THR A 30 21.77 22.19 -14.42
C THR A 30 20.85 22.10 -15.64
N ILE A 31 21.44 21.97 -16.84
CA ILE A 31 20.69 21.70 -18.08
C ILE A 31 19.91 20.39 -17.98
N LYS A 32 20.49 19.36 -17.35
CA LYS A 32 19.82 18.09 -17.05
C LYS A 32 18.56 18.33 -16.21
N ASP A 33 18.65 19.09 -15.13
CA ASP A 33 17.49 19.36 -14.26
C ASP A 33 16.37 20.08 -15.02
N LEU A 34 16.73 21.01 -15.91
CA LEU A 34 15.77 21.74 -16.72
C LEU A 34 15.06 20.84 -17.75
N LEU A 35 15.80 19.91 -18.37
CA LEU A 35 15.24 18.92 -19.30
C LEU A 35 14.44 17.82 -18.58
N GLU A 36 14.70 17.56 -17.29
CA GLU A 36 13.96 16.59 -16.49
C GLU A 36 12.88 17.26 -15.62
N HIS A 37 12.61 18.56 -15.83
CA HIS A 37 11.51 19.27 -15.16
C HIS A 37 10.19 19.05 -15.92
N PHE A 38 9.56 17.90 -15.65
CA PHE A 38 8.35 17.48 -16.36
C PHE A 38 7.11 18.34 -16.07
N PRO A 39 6.19 18.45 -17.05
CA PRO A 39 4.90 19.09 -16.82
C PRO A 39 3.97 18.23 -15.95
N TYR A 40 3.22 18.86 -15.06
CA TYR A 40 2.27 18.16 -14.17
C TYR A 40 0.88 17.98 -14.82
N ARG A 41 0.56 18.76 -15.85
CA ARG A 41 -0.64 18.59 -16.67
C ARG A 41 -0.41 19.08 -18.09
N TYR A 42 -1.36 18.78 -18.96
CA TYR A 42 -1.38 19.25 -20.34
C TYR A 42 -2.71 19.93 -20.63
N GLU A 43 -2.67 21.02 -21.37
CA GLU A 43 -3.84 21.77 -21.80
C GLU A 43 -4.12 21.48 -23.27
N ASP A 44 -5.32 20.97 -23.55
CA ASP A 44 -5.79 20.63 -24.89
C ASP A 44 -6.58 21.80 -25.46
N TYR A 45 -5.97 22.48 -26.42
CA TYR A 45 -6.50 23.60 -27.18
C TYR A 45 -6.92 23.20 -28.61
N ARG A 46 -6.96 21.90 -28.92
CA ARG A 46 -7.46 21.41 -30.21
C ARG A 46 -8.93 21.78 -30.38
N LEU A 47 -9.27 22.28 -31.56
CA LEU A 47 -10.66 22.52 -31.93
C LEU A 47 -11.39 21.17 -32.01
N ARG A 48 -12.51 21.06 -31.28
CA ARG A 48 -13.38 19.89 -31.33
C ARG A 48 -14.73 20.24 -31.93
N ASP A 49 -15.30 19.31 -32.70
CA ASP A 49 -16.70 19.42 -33.12
C ASP A 49 -17.58 19.16 -31.91
N LEU A 50 -18.55 20.04 -31.67
CA LEU A 50 -19.55 19.90 -30.60
C LEU A 50 -20.39 18.62 -30.72
N ALA A 51 -20.42 17.98 -31.90
CA ALA A 51 -21.06 16.69 -32.10
C ALA A 51 -20.39 15.53 -31.35
N ASP A 52 -19.07 15.59 -31.14
CA ASP A 52 -18.26 14.48 -30.60
C ASP A 52 -17.85 14.66 -29.14
N VAL A 53 -18.35 15.72 -28.49
CA VAL A 53 -17.95 16.14 -27.15
C VAL A 53 -18.99 15.72 -26.11
N LYS A 54 -18.54 15.16 -24.99
CA LYS A 54 -19.41 14.77 -23.88
C LYS A 54 -19.76 15.96 -22.98
N HIS A 55 -20.92 15.89 -22.32
CA HIS A 55 -21.27 16.86 -21.27
C HIS A 55 -20.17 16.94 -20.21
N ASP A 56 -19.94 18.14 -19.68
CA ASP A 56 -18.97 18.46 -18.63
C ASP A 56 -17.49 18.45 -19.03
N GLU A 57 -17.18 18.21 -20.30
CA GLU A 57 -15.82 18.24 -20.84
C GLU A 57 -15.31 19.68 -21.07
N ARG A 58 -14.02 19.93 -20.82
CA ARG A 58 -13.37 21.20 -21.20
C ARG A 58 -13.03 21.15 -22.69
N ILE A 59 -13.55 22.10 -23.46
CA ILE A 59 -13.34 22.17 -24.91
C ILE A 59 -12.85 23.54 -25.34
N THR A 60 -12.15 23.56 -26.48
CA THR A 60 -11.83 24.77 -27.24
C THR A 60 -12.61 24.76 -28.54
N VAL A 61 -13.35 25.82 -28.80
CA VAL A 61 -14.14 26.00 -30.02
C VAL A 61 -13.89 27.36 -30.64
N GLU A 62 -14.01 27.42 -31.95
CA GLU A 62 -13.99 28.66 -32.71
C GLU A 62 -15.40 29.01 -33.16
N GLY A 63 -15.82 30.24 -32.90
CA GLY A 63 -17.16 30.70 -33.27
C GLY A 63 -17.22 32.18 -33.59
N LYS A 64 -18.20 32.55 -34.41
CA LYS A 64 -18.50 33.95 -34.72
C LYS A 64 -19.46 34.52 -33.70
N VAL A 65 -19.18 35.73 -33.20
CA VAL A 65 -20.06 36.43 -32.28
C VAL A 65 -21.38 36.78 -32.97
N HIS A 66 -22.48 36.21 -32.48
CA HIS A 66 -23.82 36.34 -33.07
C HIS A 66 -24.72 37.31 -32.30
N SER A 67 -24.43 37.61 -31.03
CA SER A 67 -25.22 38.57 -30.24
C SER A 67 -24.35 39.56 -29.50
N GLU A 68 -24.92 40.71 -29.14
CA GLU A 68 -24.26 41.63 -28.22
C GLU A 68 -24.04 40.98 -26.84
N PRO A 69 -22.94 41.31 -26.14
CA PRO A 69 -22.68 40.83 -24.79
C PRO A 69 -23.65 41.41 -23.77
N SER A 70 -24.44 40.53 -23.15
CA SER A 70 -25.32 40.88 -22.03
C SER A 70 -24.57 40.72 -20.70
N LEU A 71 -24.42 41.81 -19.94
CA LEU A 71 -23.70 41.82 -18.66
C LEU A 71 -24.69 41.98 -17.49
N ALA A 72 -24.77 40.99 -16.63
CA ALA A 72 -25.49 41.04 -15.36
C ALA A 72 -24.49 41.15 -14.19
N ARG A 73 -24.77 42.03 -13.21
CA ARG A 73 -23.96 42.18 -11.99
C ARG A 73 -24.73 41.64 -10.79
N PHE A 74 -24.08 40.81 -9.98
CA PHE A 74 -24.66 40.14 -8.83
C PHE A 74 -23.85 40.50 -7.57
N GLY A 75 -24.05 41.70 -7.04
CA GLY A 75 -23.31 42.20 -5.87
C GLY A 75 -21.97 42.88 -6.22
N LYS A 76 -21.20 43.27 -5.19
CA LYS A 76 -20.13 44.28 -5.30
C LYS A 76 -18.96 43.86 -6.22
N ASN A 77 -18.67 42.56 -6.36
CA ASN A 77 -17.56 42.03 -7.17
C ASN A 77 -17.90 40.81 -8.05
N LYS A 78 -19.19 40.46 -8.23
CA LYS A 78 -19.56 39.34 -9.10
C LYS A 78 -20.31 39.83 -10.34
N SER A 79 -19.88 39.40 -11.51
CA SER A 79 -20.57 39.69 -12.77
C SER A 79 -20.62 38.46 -13.65
N ARG A 80 -21.64 38.38 -14.50
CA ARG A 80 -21.82 37.32 -15.49
C ARG A 80 -22.15 37.98 -16.82
N MET A 81 -21.30 37.76 -17.80
CA MET A 81 -21.51 38.17 -19.18
C MET A 81 -21.94 36.96 -20.00
N THR A 82 -22.91 37.13 -20.89
CA THR A 82 -23.39 36.07 -21.79
C THR A 82 -23.37 36.59 -23.22
N VAL A 83 -22.76 35.81 -24.12
CA VAL A 83 -22.64 36.10 -25.56
C VAL A 83 -23.05 34.86 -26.34
N ARG A 84 -23.84 35.00 -27.40
CA ARG A 84 -24.12 33.89 -28.30
C ARG A 84 -23.05 33.80 -29.38
N LEU A 85 -22.48 32.62 -29.56
CA LEU A 85 -21.49 32.30 -30.57
C LEU A 85 -22.07 31.29 -31.55
N LEU A 86 -21.87 31.52 -32.85
CA LEU A 86 -22.14 30.53 -33.88
C LEU A 86 -20.87 29.70 -34.09
N VAL A 87 -20.87 28.48 -33.57
CA VAL A 87 -19.77 27.51 -33.63
C VAL A 87 -20.16 26.43 -34.64
N GLY A 88 -19.56 26.45 -35.83
CA GLY A 88 -19.99 25.61 -36.95
C GLY A 88 -21.47 25.85 -37.28
N ARG A 89 -22.33 24.86 -37.01
CA ARG A 89 -23.79 24.92 -37.20
C ARG A 89 -24.58 25.18 -35.91
N TYR A 90 -23.92 25.24 -34.76
CA TYR A 90 -24.57 25.33 -33.46
C TYR A 90 -24.50 26.75 -32.90
N LEU A 91 -25.64 27.23 -32.38
CA LEU A 91 -25.69 28.49 -31.65
C LEU A 91 -25.51 28.22 -30.15
N VAL A 92 -24.39 28.64 -29.60
CA VAL A 92 -23.94 28.32 -28.24
C VAL A 92 -23.87 29.57 -27.38
N GLN A 93 -24.20 29.45 -26.09
CA GLN A 93 -24.05 30.53 -25.12
C GLN A 93 -22.68 30.48 -24.44
N ALA A 94 -21.82 31.46 -24.70
CA ALA A 94 -20.59 31.68 -23.95
C ALA A 94 -20.88 32.48 -22.67
N ILE A 95 -20.72 31.84 -21.52
CA ILE A 95 -20.94 32.42 -20.19
C ILE A 95 -19.58 32.76 -19.56
N ILE A 96 -19.33 34.05 -19.35
CA ILE A 96 -18.07 34.58 -18.82
C ILE A 96 -18.32 35.19 -17.44
N PHE A 97 -17.63 34.71 -16.41
CA PHE A 97 -17.77 35.24 -15.06
C PHE A 97 -16.67 36.26 -14.74
N ASN A 98 -17.04 37.35 -14.05
CA ASN A 98 -16.15 38.34 -13.43
C ASN A 98 -15.17 39.06 -14.37
N GLN A 99 -15.42 39.07 -15.70
CA GLN A 99 -14.60 39.76 -16.69
C GLN A 99 -15.41 40.83 -17.47
N PRO A 100 -15.91 41.89 -16.80
CA PRO A 100 -16.75 42.90 -17.44
C PRO A 100 -16.01 43.73 -18.51
N TYR A 101 -14.66 43.79 -18.45
CA TYR A 101 -13.83 44.52 -19.41
C TYR A 101 -13.92 43.95 -20.84
N LEU A 102 -14.29 42.68 -21.00
CA LEU A 102 -14.43 42.05 -22.31
C LEU A 102 -15.65 42.57 -23.09
N LYS A 103 -16.63 43.18 -22.41
CA LYS A 103 -17.85 43.72 -23.05
C LYS A 103 -17.54 44.69 -24.19
N GLY A 104 -16.53 45.56 -24.01
CA GLY A 104 -16.14 46.53 -25.03
C GLY A 104 -15.21 45.97 -26.12
N LYS A 105 -14.68 44.75 -25.93
CA LYS A 105 -13.77 44.09 -26.88
C LYS A 105 -14.51 43.14 -27.82
N ILE A 106 -15.63 42.55 -27.38
CA ILE A 106 -16.42 41.61 -28.17
C ILE A 106 -17.30 42.38 -29.16
N LYS A 107 -17.03 42.23 -30.46
CA LYS A 107 -17.83 42.82 -31.55
C LYS A 107 -18.62 41.75 -32.29
N ILE A 108 -19.82 42.10 -32.75
CA ILE A 108 -20.64 41.22 -33.59
C ILE A 108 -19.86 40.85 -34.87
N SER A 109 -20.03 39.61 -35.34
CA SER A 109 -19.39 39.03 -36.52
C SER A 109 -17.87 38.82 -36.42
N GLU A 110 -17.25 39.12 -35.28
CA GLU A 110 -15.86 38.80 -35.02
C GLU A 110 -15.71 37.31 -34.68
N THR A 111 -14.64 36.69 -35.18
CA THR A 111 -14.27 35.31 -34.83
C THR A 111 -13.54 35.31 -33.49
N VAL A 112 -14.01 34.48 -32.56
CA VAL A 112 -13.38 34.28 -31.25
C VAL A 112 -13.13 32.79 -31.00
N THR A 113 -11.99 32.51 -30.38
CA THR A 113 -11.67 31.17 -29.87
C THR A 113 -11.97 31.15 -28.38
N VAL A 114 -12.80 30.20 -27.96
CA VAL A 114 -13.29 30.10 -26.58
C VAL A 114 -12.95 28.74 -26.01
N THR A 115 -12.32 28.74 -24.85
CA THR A 115 -12.02 27.53 -24.08
C THR A 115 -12.82 27.54 -22.79
N GLY A 116 -13.48 26.43 -22.47
CA GLY A 116 -14.32 26.35 -21.28
C GLY A 116 -15.04 25.02 -21.11
N LYS A 117 -15.84 24.92 -20.06
CA LYS A 117 -16.62 23.71 -19.72
C LYS A 117 -17.89 23.64 -20.56
N TRP A 118 -18.10 22.53 -21.27
CA TRP A 118 -19.26 22.31 -22.13
C TRP A 118 -20.47 21.80 -21.34
N ASP A 119 -21.58 22.51 -21.45
CA ASP A 119 -22.89 22.08 -20.98
C ASP A 119 -23.77 21.74 -22.19
N GLN A 120 -23.76 20.46 -22.55
CA GLN A 120 -24.58 19.92 -23.64
C GLN A 120 -26.08 20.18 -23.47
N HIS A 121 -26.61 20.16 -22.24
CA HIS A 121 -28.04 20.34 -21.99
C HIS A 121 -28.49 21.79 -22.21
N ARG A 122 -27.62 22.75 -21.87
CA ARG A 122 -27.90 24.19 -22.01
C ARG A 122 -27.35 24.79 -23.29
N MET A 123 -26.65 24.01 -24.11
CA MET A 123 -25.88 24.49 -25.26
C MET A 123 -25.01 25.69 -24.87
N ALA A 124 -24.28 25.56 -23.76
CA ALA A 124 -23.53 26.65 -23.16
C ALA A 124 -22.09 26.24 -22.86
N ILE A 125 -21.17 27.18 -23.02
CA ILE A 125 -19.78 27.04 -22.59
C ILE A 125 -19.56 27.99 -21.43
N THR A 126 -19.20 27.44 -20.28
CA THR A 126 -18.67 28.26 -19.18
C THR A 126 -17.22 28.59 -19.50
N VAL A 127 -16.98 29.82 -19.95
CA VAL A 127 -15.72 30.28 -20.51
C VAL A 127 -14.68 30.46 -19.41
N SER A 128 -13.56 29.76 -19.55
CA SER A 128 -12.37 29.99 -18.74
C SER A 128 -11.40 30.96 -19.45
N GLU A 129 -11.26 30.83 -20.77
CA GLU A 129 -10.34 31.62 -21.60
C GLU A 129 -11.00 32.04 -22.91
N MET A 130 -10.73 33.25 -23.37
CA MET A 130 -11.21 33.78 -24.65
C MET A 130 -10.08 34.51 -25.38
N HIS A 131 -9.87 34.15 -26.64
CA HIS A 131 -8.93 34.79 -27.54
C HIS A 131 -9.67 35.37 -28.76
N PHE A 132 -9.25 36.56 -29.18
CA PHE A 132 -9.81 37.25 -30.35
C PHE A 132 -9.02 36.85 -31.59
N GLY A 133 -9.71 36.45 -32.65
CA GLY A 133 -9.12 35.93 -33.88
C GLY A 133 -9.17 34.39 -33.99
N GLU A 134 -8.82 33.92 -35.19
CA GLU A 134 -8.66 32.50 -35.52
C GLU A 134 -7.51 31.89 -34.71
N ASN A 135 -7.64 30.61 -34.35
CA ASN A 135 -6.58 29.89 -33.66
C ASN A 135 -5.37 29.67 -34.60
N ARG A 136 -4.51 30.68 -34.73
CA ARG A 136 -3.32 30.63 -35.60
C ARG A 136 -2.26 29.71 -35.00
N ALA A 137 -2.29 28.45 -35.41
CA ALA A 137 -1.16 27.50 -35.43
C ALA A 137 -0.23 27.47 -34.19
N GLY A 138 -0.72 27.86 -33.01
CA GLY A 138 -0.07 27.56 -31.74
C GLY A 138 -0.23 26.09 -31.45
N LYS A 139 0.79 25.45 -30.85
CA LYS A 139 0.74 24.01 -30.50
C LYS A 139 -0.55 23.73 -29.73
N MET A 140 -1.41 22.91 -30.31
CA MET A 140 -2.78 22.70 -29.84
C MET A 140 -2.85 21.84 -28.58
N PHE A 141 -1.71 21.31 -28.11
CA PHE A 141 -1.61 20.55 -26.88
C PHE A 141 -0.35 21.04 -26.14
N GLU A 142 -0.53 21.73 -25.03
CA GLU A 142 0.56 22.45 -24.38
C GLU A 142 0.87 21.92 -22.97
N PRO A 143 2.16 21.74 -22.64
CA PRO A 143 2.56 21.34 -21.29
C PRO A 143 2.44 22.49 -20.29
N VAL A 144 2.08 22.13 -19.06
CA VAL A 144 1.93 23.04 -17.92
C VAL A 144 2.90 22.61 -16.81
N TYR A 145 3.82 23.50 -16.46
CA TYR A 145 4.85 23.31 -15.44
C TYR A 145 4.48 23.97 -14.11
N ALA A 146 5.01 23.45 -13.01
CA ALA A 146 4.99 24.16 -11.74
C ALA A 146 5.90 25.39 -11.85
N LEU A 147 5.47 26.55 -11.38
CA LEU A 147 6.24 27.80 -11.47
C LEU A 147 6.33 28.45 -10.09
N ARG A 148 7.40 29.20 -9.84
CA ARG A 148 7.59 30.02 -8.63
C ARG A 148 7.90 31.48 -8.96
N GLY A 149 7.50 32.38 -8.07
CA GLY A 149 7.81 33.80 -8.16
C GLY A 149 7.25 34.46 -9.43
N SER A 150 8.10 35.22 -10.12
CA SER A 150 7.76 35.98 -11.33
C SER A 150 7.93 35.17 -12.63
N LEU A 151 8.29 33.88 -12.55
CA LEU A 151 8.52 33.06 -13.73
C LEU A 151 7.21 32.80 -14.49
N THR A 152 7.22 33.06 -15.80
CA THR A 152 6.04 32.82 -16.66
C THR A 152 6.15 31.48 -17.38
N MET A 153 5.00 30.87 -17.71
CA MET A 153 4.93 29.66 -18.54
C MET A 153 5.66 29.81 -19.87
N LYS A 154 5.51 30.98 -20.50
CA LYS A 154 6.14 31.29 -21.79
C LYS A 154 7.67 31.28 -21.67
N SER A 155 8.20 31.85 -20.59
CA SER A 155 9.65 31.81 -20.30
C SER A 155 10.12 30.38 -20.07
N MET A 156 9.41 29.61 -19.24
CA MET A 156 9.78 28.21 -18.94
C MET A 156 9.83 27.34 -20.20
N ARG A 157 8.77 27.38 -21.02
CA ARG A 157 8.72 26.66 -22.31
C ARG A 157 9.85 27.10 -23.26
N LYS A 158 10.17 28.40 -23.28
CA LYS A 158 11.28 28.94 -24.09
C LYS A 158 12.63 28.38 -23.62
N TYR A 159 12.87 28.30 -22.32
CA TYR A 159 14.13 27.77 -21.78
C TYR A 159 14.29 26.28 -22.06
N ILE A 160 13.24 25.49 -21.86
CA ILE A 160 13.24 24.06 -22.19
C ILE A 160 13.47 23.85 -23.70
N ALA A 161 12.83 24.63 -24.57
CA ALA A 161 13.06 24.55 -26.02
C ALA A 161 14.50 24.89 -26.41
N GLN A 162 15.10 25.91 -25.79
CA GLN A 162 16.50 26.23 -26.02
C GLN A 162 17.43 25.10 -25.53
N ALA A 163 17.19 24.56 -24.34
CA ALA A 163 17.96 23.45 -23.79
C ALA A 163 17.90 22.22 -24.71
N PHE A 164 16.70 21.84 -25.15
CA PHE A 164 16.52 20.66 -26.02
C PHE A 164 17.18 20.86 -27.40
N ASN A 165 17.14 22.07 -27.96
CA ASN A 165 17.77 22.34 -29.25
C ASN A 165 19.30 22.30 -29.19
N LEU A 166 19.90 22.78 -28.10
CA LEU A 166 21.35 22.85 -27.94
C LEU A 166 21.94 21.52 -27.47
N TYR A 167 21.31 20.87 -26.49
CA TYR A 167 21.84 19.71 -25.78
C TYR A 167 21.05 18.43 -26.02
N GLY A 168 20.01 18.46 -26.85
CA GLY A 168 19.16 17.28 -27.07
C GLY A 168 19.87 16.09 -27.72
N LYS A 169 21.07 16.28 -28.30
CA LYS A 169 21.90 15.20 -28.83
C LYS A 169 22.78 14.54 -27.76
N ASP A 170 23.02 15.24 -26.65
CA ASP A 170 23.81 14.78 -25.51
C ASP A 170 22.99 13.88 -24.56
N ILE A 171 21.69 13.71 -24.83
CA ILE A 171 20.80 12.84 -24.08
C ILE A 171 21.13 11.39 -24.43
N GLU A 172 21.87 10.73 -23.53
CA GLU A 172 22.20 9.32 -23.61
C GLU A 172 21.03 8.43 -23.15
N GLU A 173 20.95 7.24 -23.74
CA GLU A 173 20.00 6.20 -23.32
C GLU A 173 20.47 5.55 -22.00
N THR A 174 19.52 5.39 -21.08
CA THR A 174 19.76 4.84 -19.75
C THR A 174 19.32 3.39 -19.64
N LEU A 175 18.34 2.98 -20.44
CA LEU A 175 17.82 1.63 -20.45
C LEU A 175 18.55 0.75 -21.49
N PRO A 176 18.88 -0.50 -21.16
CA PRO A 176 19.44 -1.45 -22.11
C PRO A 176 18.45 -1.79 -23.22
N GLU A 177 18.95 -2.07 -24.44
CA GLU A 177 18.14 -2.35 -25.63
C GLU A 177 17.13 -3.48 -25.41
N GLY A 178 17.52 -4.51 -24.64
CA GLY A 178 16.64 -5.63 -24.31
C GLY A 178 15.36 -5.21 -23.56
N LEU A 179 15.44 -4.24 -22.64
CA LEU A 179 14.27 -3.75 -21.90
C LEU A 179 13.42 -2.82 -22.78
N ILE A 180 14.05 -1.98 -23.60
CA ILE A 180 13.36 -1.10 -24.55
C ILE A 180 12.51 -1.93 -25.53
N ALA A 181 13.11 -2.97 -26.13
CA ALA A 181 12.43 -3.85 -27.07
C ALA A 181 11.32 -4.67 -26.38
N LYS A 182 11.60 -5.26 -25.21
CA LYS A 182 10.63 -6.07 -24.44
C LYS A 182 9.35 -5.31 -24.14
N TYR A 183 9.48 -4.05 -23.72
CA TYR A 183 8.33 -3.23 -23.31
C TYR A 183 7.83 -2.28 -24.39
N ARG A 184 8.49 -2.20 -25.55
CA ARG A 184 8.19 -1.25 -26.63
C ARG A 184 8.21 0.18 -26.12
N LEU A 185 9.28 0.55 -25.42
CA LEU A 185 9.47 1.90 -24.90
C LEU A 185 10.09 2.78 -26.00
N PRO A 186 9.72 4.07 -26.09
CA PRO A 186 10.47 5.02 -26.90
C PRO A 186 11.87 5.24 -26.33
N ASP A 187 12.80 5.70 -27.16
CA ASP A 187 14.13 6.12 -26.73
C ASP A 187 14.04 7.36 -25.81
N ARG A 188 15.02 7.54 -24.92
CA ARG A 188 15.05 8.60 -23.90
C ARG A 188 14.85 9.99 -24.47
N ARG A 189 15.59 10.30 -25.52
CA ARG A 189 15.53 11.58 -26.21
C ARG A 189 14.15 11.85 -26.79
N ASP A 190 13.55 10.86 -27.44
CA ASP A 190 12.24 11.01 -28.06
C ASP A 190 11.14 11.10 -27.02
N ALA A 191 11.25 10.34 -25.92
CA ALA A 191 10.34 10.46 -24.80
C ALA A 191 10.40 11.84 -24.14
N LEU A 192 11.61 12.38 -23.88
CA LEU A 192 11.77 13.74 -23.36
C LEU A 192 11.14 14.77 -24.32
N LYS A 193 11.39 14.61 -25.63
CA LYS A 193 10.78 15.47 -26.65
C LYS A 193 9.25 15.43 -26.57
N ILE A 194 8.65 14.24 -26.48
CA ILE A 194 7.21 14.08 -26.43
C ILE A 194 6.63 14.68 -25.15
N MET A 195 7.29 14.52 -24.00
CA MET A 195 6.81 15.11 -22.74
C MET A 195 6.79 16.65 -22.79
N HIS A 196 7.78 17.29 -23.40
CA HIS A 196 7.87 18.76 -23.46
C HIS A 196 7.23 19.39 -24.70
N PHE A 197 7.12 18.64 -25.79
CA PHE A 197 6.63 19.11 -27.08
C PHE A 197 5.63 18.11 -27.67
N PRO A 198 4.52 17.82 -26.96
CA PRO A 198 3.60 16.80 -27.41
C PRO A 198 2.76 17.26 -28.61
N ASP A 199 2.57 16.35 -29.56
CA ASP A 199 1.65 16.55 -30.68
C ASP A 199 0.28 15.90 -30.39
N LEU A 200 0.28 14.73 -29.74
CA LEU A 200 -0.93 13.95 -29.42
C LEU A 200 -0.92 13.45 -27.96
N PRO A 201 -2.09 13.39 -27.28
CA PRO A 201 -2.19 12.85 -25.92
C PRO A 201 -1.73 11.39 -25.78
N GLU A 202 -1.92 10.57 -26.81
CA GLU A 202 -1.53 9.16 -26.80
C GLU A 202 -0.01 8.97 -26.77
N ASP A 203 0.74 9.87 -27.40
CA ASP A 203 2.20 9.79 -27.38
C ASP A 203 2.75 10.20 -26.01
N VAL A 204 2.11 11.18 -25.35
CA VAL A 204 2.43 11.52 -23.95
C VAL A 204 2.24 10.33 -23.02
N LYS A 205 1.18 9.52 -23.20
CA LYS A 205 1.00 8.31 -22.39
C LYS A 205 2.17 7.34 -22.56
N LYS A 206 2.66 7.13 -23.79
CA LYS A 206 3.82 6.26 -24.07
C LYS A 206 5.11 6.81 -23.46
N ALA A 207 5.37 8.11 -23.62
CA ALA A 207 6.54 8.77 -23.07
C ALA A 207 6.52 8.77 -21.53
N ARG A 208 5.36 9.07 -20.92
CA ARG A 208 5.14 8.96 -19.48
C ARG A 208 5.43 7.54 -18.99
N ARG A 209 4.87 6.51 -19.65
CA ARG A 209 5.09 5.10 -19.28
C ARG A 209 6.57 4.73 -19.24
N ARG A 210 7.37 5.27 -20.17
CA ARG A 210 8.83 5.08 -20.17
C ARG A 210 9.48 5.68 -18.92
N PHE A 211 9.25 6.95 -18.60
CA PHE A 211 9.87 7.60 -17.44
C PHE A 211 9.41 7.00 -16.11
N VAL A 212 8.13 6.62 -16.02
CA VAL A 212 7.60 5.88 -14.87
C VAL A 212 8.40 4.59 -14.65
N TYR A 213 8.60 3.81 -15.71
CA TYR A 213 9.38 2.57 -15.64
C TYR A 213 10.86 2.82 -15.33
N GLU A 214 11.49 3.82 -15.96
CA GLU A 214 12.89 4.19 -15.72
C GLU A 214 13.12 4.60 -14.26
N GLU A 215 12.28 5.48 -13.71
CA GLU A 215 12.37 5.93 -12.32
C GLU A 215 12.20 4.78 -11.34
N PHE A 216 11.19 3.93 -11.56
CA PHE A 216 10.99 2.75 -10.72
C PHE A 216 12.12 1.73 -10.85
N LEU A 217 12.67 1.51 -12.05
CA LEU A 217 13.78 0.58 -12.23
C LEU A 217 15.02 1.08 -11.50
N ALA A 218 15.36 2.36 -11.64
CA ALA A 218 16.49 2.96 -10.94
C ALA A 218 16.33 2.84 -9.42
N PHE A 219 15.14 3.17 -8.89
CA PHE A 219 14.83 3.02 -7.47
C PHE A 219 14.92 1.56 -7.00
N GLN A 220 14.32 0.62 -7.73
CA GLN A 220 14.33 -0.79 -7.36
C GLN A 220 15.74 -1.38 -7.45
N LEU A 221 16.55 -1.01 -8.44
CA LEU A 221 17.96 -1.41 -8.51
C LEU A 221 18.74 -0.90 -7.28
N LYS A 222 18.53 0.35 -6.88
CA LYS A 222 19.13 0.92 -5.66
C LYS A 222 18.76 0.10 -4.43
N MET A 223 17.48 -0.19 -4.23
CA MET A 223 17.02 -0.99 -3.09
C MET A 223 17.54 -2.42 -3.11
N GLN A 224 17.52 -3.10 -4.27
CA GLN A 224 18.00 -4.47 -4.41
C GLN A 224 19.53 -4.58 -4.23
N ALA A 225 20.29 -3.61 -4.73
CA ALA A 225 21.73 -3.55 -4.54
C ALA A 225 22.12 -3.29 -3.09
N LEU A 226 21.45 -2.34 -2.42
CA LEU A 226 21.65 -2.06 -0.98
C LEU A 226 21.39 -3.32 -0.15
N ARG A 227 20.24 -3.98 -0.38
CA ARG A 227 19.87 -5.24 0.31
C ARG A 227 20.93 -6.33 0.11
N LYS A 228 21.45 -6.48 -1.11
CA LYS A 228 22.49 -7.47 -1.40
C LYS A 228 23.76 -7.18 -0.58
N LEU A 229 24.20 -5.93 -0.55
CA LEU A 229 25.40 -5.52 0.21
C LEU A 229 25.21 -5.67 1.71
N GLU A 230 24.08 -5.22 2.26
CA GLU A 230 23.75 -5.37 3.68
C GLU A 230 23.69 -6.84 4.09
N ARG A 231 23.06 -7.68 3.25
CA ARG A 231 23.00 -9.13 3.46
C ARG A 231 24.39 -9.74 3.48
N GLU A 232 25.23 -9.41 2.49
CA GLU A 232 26.61 -9.89 2.40
C GLU A 232 27.48 -9.44 3.58
N GLN A 233 27.17 -8.30 4.20
CA GLN A 233 27.84 -7.77 5.39
C GLN A 233 27.25 -8.27 6.71
N SER A 234 26.16 -9.04 6.69
CA SER A 234 25.49 -9.57 7.87
C SER A 234 25.87 -11.04 8.12
N PRO A 235 26.90 -11.31 8.94
CA PRO A 235 27.27 -12.69 9.25
C PRO A 235 26.10 -13.39 9.93
N GLY A 236 25.67 -14.52 9.38
CA GLY A 236 24.61 -15.35 9.90
C GLY A 236 25.12 -16.69 10.41
N ILE A 237 24.16 -17.52 10.77
CA ILE A 237 24.39 -18.89 11.17
C ILE A 237 24.02 -19.80 10.00
N VAL A 238 24.96 -20.63 9.54
CA VAL A 238 24.64 -21.72 8.60
C VAL A 238 23.96 -22.86 9.36
N GLN A 239 22.68 -23.10 9.08
CA GLN A 239 21.90 -24.19 9.68
C GLN A 239 21.84 -25.40 8.74
N ASN A 240 22.67 -26.42 9.04
CA ASN A 240 22.65 -27.69 8.33
C ASN A 240 21.55 -28.60 8.87
N TYR A 241 20.30 -28.30 8.54
CA TYR A 241 19.13 -29.09 8.94
C TYR A 241 19.02 -30.44 8.20
N ASP A 242 18.35 -31.40 8.83
CA ASP A 242 18.14 -32.75 8.29
C ASP A 242 16.96 -32.78 7.30
N LEU A 243 17.29 -32.87 6.02
CA LEU A 243 16.30 -32.90 4.93
C LEU A 243 15.36 -34.11 5.00
N ALA A 244 15.83 -35.27 5.46
CA ALA A 244 15.02 -36.48 5.50
C ALA A 244 13.97 -36.38 6.60
N LYS A 245 14.35 -35.92 7.80
CA LYS A 245 13.43 -35.63 8.90
C LYS A 245 12.43 -34.54 8.52
N LEU A 246 12.90 -33.46 7.90
CA LEU A 246 12.05 -32.35 7.48
C LEU A 246 11.00 -32.79 6.46
N LYS A 247 11.39 -33.60 5.48
CA LYS A 247 10.46 -34.15 4.49
C LYS A 247 9.44 -35.07 5.14
N ALA A 248 9.87 -35.98 6.02
CA ALA A 248 8.95 -36.85 6.75
C ALA A 248 7.95 -36.05 7.61
N PHE A 249 8.39 -34.96 8.23
CA PHE A 249 7.51 -34.05 8.98
C PHE A 249 6.46 -33.38 8.08
N ILE A 250 6.88 -32.86 6.92
CA ILE A 250 5.96 -32.25 5.95
C ILE A 250 4.95 -33.27 5.40
N ASP A 251 5.41 -34.49 5.11
CA ASP A 251 4.57 -35.57 4.59
C ASP A 251 3.58 -36.10 5.65
N ALA A 252 3.88 -35.94 6.94
CA ALA A 252 3.01 -36.31 8.06
C ALA A 252 1.93 -35.26 8.40
N LEU A 253 1.97 -34.08 7.77
CA LEU A 253 0.96 -33.05 8.00
C LEU A 253 -0.44 -33.56 7.59
N PRO A 254 -1.50 -33.20 8.33
CA PRO A 254 -2.86 -33.64 8.03
C PRO A 254 -3.44 -33.02 6.75
N PHE A 255 -2.70 -32.12 6.10
CA PHE A 255 -3.09 -31.43 4.87
C PHE A 255 -1.85 -31.21 3.98
N PRO A 256 -2.03 -31.18 2.65
CA PRO A 256 -0.95 -30.83 1.74
C PRO A 256 -0.66 -29.33 1.78
N LEU A 257 0.61 -28.96 1.64
CA LEU A 257 1.00 -27.56 1.46
C LEU A 257 0.57 -27.04 0.08
N THR A 258 0.11 -25.78 0.05
CA THR A 258 -0.19 -25.05 -1.20
C THR A 258 1.09 -24.76 -1.99
N GLY A 259 0.96 -24.35 -3.26
CA GLY A 259 2.10 -23.94 -4.09
C GLY A 259 2.83 -22.74 -3.48
N ALA A 260 2.07 -21.75 -3.01
CA ALA A 260 2.60 -20.59 -2.30
C ALA A 260 3.34 -20.97 -1.00
N GLN A 261 2.76 -21.85 -0.18
CA GLN A 261 3.41 -22.33 1.05
C GLN A 261 4.73 -23.06 0.76
N LYS A 262 4.75 -23.95 -0.25
CA LYS A 262 5.98 -24.66 -0.66
C LYS A 262 7.07 -23.68 -1.12
N ARG A 263 6.70 -22.69 -1.93
CA ARG A 263 7.61 -21.64 -2.40
C ARG A 263 8.22 -20.88 -1.21
N VAL A 264 7.39 -20.41 -0.28
CA VAL A 264 7.84 -19.67 0.91
C VAL A 264 8.70 -20.54 1.84
N VAL A 265 8.32 -21.79 2.06
CA VAL A 265 9.14 -22.73 2.85
C VAL A 265 10.52 -22.89 2.21
N ASN A 266 10.61 -23.06 0.90
CA ASN A 266 11.90 -23.15 0.21
C ASN A 266 12.72 -21.85 0.31
N GLU A 267 12.08 -20.67 0.24
CA GLU A 267 12.75 -19.38 0.46
C GLU A 267 13.38 -19.31 1.86
N ILE A 268 12.61 -19.64 2.91
CA ILE A 268 13.11 -19.66 4.31
C ILE A 268 14.24 -20.67 4.49
N LEU A 269 14.05 -21.91 4.02
CA LEU A 269 15.01 -22.99 4.17
C LEU A 269 16.30 -22.76 3.37
N THR A 270 16.24 -21.99 2.29
CA THR A 270 17.43 -21.57 1.53
C THR A 270 18.20 -20.51 2.30
N ASP A 271 17.50 -19.54 2.88
CA ASP A 271 18.13 -18.50 3.70
C ASP A 271 18.78 -19.09 4.96
N MET A 272 18.14 -20.04 5.64
CA MET A 272 18.73 -20.71 6.82
C MET A 272 20.02 -21.47 6.52
N LYS A 273 20.25 -21.87 5.26
CA LYS A 273 21.52 -22.50 4.82
C LYS A 273 22.56 -21.50 4.33
N SER A 274 22.19 -20.23 4.20
CA SER A 274 23.06 -19.16 3.75
C SER A 274 24.09 -18.81 4.83
N PRO A 275 25.30 -18.34 4.47
CA PRO A 275 26.23 -17.75 5.44
C PRO A 275 25.75 -16.40 5.99
N TYR A 276 24.67 -15.85 5.45
CA TYR A 276 24.11 -14.55 5.82
C TYR A 276 22.85 -14.71 6.67
N ARG A 277 22.64 -13.78 7.61
CA ARG A 277 21.47 -13.82 8.49
C ARG A 277 20.18 -13.59 7.71
N MET A 278 19.18 -14.45 7.92
CA MET A 278 17.83 -14.22 7.39
C MET A 278 17.15 -13.05 8.12
N ASN A 279 16.57 -12.12 7.36
CA ASN A 279 15.71 -11.05 7.87
C ASN A 279 14.47 -10.93 6.97
N ARG A 280 13.43 -11.72 7.29
CA ARG A 280 12.32 -11.97 6.37
C ARG A 280 10.96 -11.61 6.96
N LEU A 281 10.11 -10.95 6.19
CA LEU A 281 8.70 -10.74 6.46
C LEU A 281 7.86 -11.76 5.69
N LEU A 282 7.20 -12.64 6.42
CA LEU A 282 6.17 -13.53 5.92
C LEU A 282 4.80 -12.85 6.02
N GLN A 283 4.22 -12.62 4.86
CA GLN A 283 2.89 -12.06 4.72
C GLN A 283 1.94 -13.08 4.10
N GLY A 284 0.71 -13.09 4.56
CA GLY A 284 -0.37 -13.84 3.96
C GLY A 284 -1.67 -13.50 4.65
N ASP A 285 -2.79 -13.77 3.98
CA ASP A 285 -4.11 -13.50 4.55
C ASP A 285 -4.33 -14.29 5.86
N VAL A 286 -5.31 -13.91 6.67
CA VAL A 286 -5.70 -14.63 7.88
C VAL A 286 -6.09 -16.05 7.48
N GLY A 287 -5.43 -17.06 8.06
CA GLY A 287 -5.67 -18.47 7.75
C GLY A 287 -5.10 -18.97 6.42
N SER A 288 -4.18 -18.23 5.79
CA SER A 288 -3.36 -18.71 4.65
C SER A 288 -2.31 -19.79 5.04
N GLY A 289 -2.20 -20.13 6.32
CA GLY A 289 -1.25 -21.14 6.82
C GLY A 289 0.13 -20.60 7.18
N LYS A 290 0.26 -19.32 7.57
CA LYS A 290 1.53 -18.76 8.07
C LYS A 290 2.16 -19.61 9.20
N THR A 291 1.32 -20.11 10.12
CA THR A 291 1.78 -20.93 11.25
C THR A 291 2.43 -22.24 10.82
N VAL A 292 1.96 -22.91 9.76
CA VAL A 292 2.61 -24.16 9.30
C VAL A 292 3.97 -23.88 8.66
N VAL A 293 4.10 -22.77 7.93
CA VAL A 293 5.38 -22.33 7.37
C VAL A 293 6.38 -22.01 8.50
N ALA A 294 5.93 -21.29 9.53
CA ALA A 294 6.71 -21.01 10.73
C ALA A 294 7.15 -22.31 11.46
N ALA A 295 6.23 -23.26 11.63
CA ALA A 295 6.51 -24.54 12.27
C ALA A 295 7.57 -25.36 11.51
N ILE A 296 7.52 -25.39 10.18
CA ILE A 296 8.53 -26.06 9.35
C ILE A 296 9.91 -25.41 9.55
N GLY A 297 9.98 -24.07 9.60
CA GLY A 297 11.23 -23.35 9.89
C GLY A 297 11.79 -23.65 11.29
N LEU A 298 10.93 -23.67 12.32
CA LEU A 298 11.32 -24.07 13.68
C LEU A 298 11.87 -25.49 13.70
N TYR A 299 11.18 -26.44 13.05
CA TYR A 299 11.65 -27.83 12.99
C TYR A 299 12.99 -27.95 12.27
N ALA A 300 13.19 -27.21 11.17
CA ALA A 300 14.49 -27.16 10.50
C ALA A 300 15.61 -26.71 11.46
N SER A 301 15.38 -25.63 12.23
CA SER A 301 16.35 -25.16 13.24
C SER A 301 16.65 -26.24 14.29
N VAL A 302 15.63 -26.92 14.81
CA VAL A 302 15.78 -28.01 15.80
C VAL A 302 16.60 -29.16 15.23
N THR A 303 16.32 -29.60 14.00
CA THR A 303 17.10 -30.68 13.36
C THR A 303 18.55 -30.29 13.05
N SER A 304 18.89 -29.00 13.03
CA SER A 304 20.27 -28.50 12.93
C SER A 304 21.00 -28.43 14.29
N GLY A 305 20.32 -28.80 15.39
CA GLY A 305 20.86 -28.76 16.74
C GLY A 305 20.76 -27.38 17.41
N ARG A 306 19.78 -26.56 17.00
CA ARG A 306 19.56 -25.20 17.50
C ARG A 306 18.13 -24.99 17.98
N GLN A 307 17.98 -24.13 18.98
CA GLN A 307 16.70 -23.78 19.57
C GLN A 307 15.95 -22.74 18.72
N GLY A 308 14.61 -22.77 18.82
CA GLY A 308 13.73 -21.79 18.22
C GLY A 308 12.97 -20.96 19.25
N ALA A 309 12.57 -19.74 18.88
CA ALA A 309 11.72 -18.89 19.69
C ALA A 309 10.53 -18.35 18.88
N LEU A 310 9.33 -18.36 19.46
CA LEU A 310 8.12 -17.76 18.88
C LEU A 310 7.54 -16.73 19.87
N MET A 311 7.67 -15.45 19.53
CA MET A 311 7.10 -14.34 20.29
C MET A 311 5.78 -13.89 19.68
N VAL A 312 4.75 -13.78 20.52
CA VAL A 312 3.36 -13.44 20.14
C VAL A 312 2.77 -12.41 21.10
N PRO A 313 1.81 -11.56 20.68
CA PRO A 313 1.49 -10.34 21.43
C PRO A 313 0.68 -10.57 22.72
N THR A 314 -0.05 -11.68 22.83
CA THR A 314 -0.90 -11.97 24.01
C THR A 314 -0.72 -13.38 24.54
N GLU A 315 -1.06 -13.57 25.81
CA GLU A 315 -0.96 -14.86 26.48
C GLU A 315 -1.87 -15.91 25.83
N ILE A 316 -3.10 -15.54 25.46
CA ILE A 316 -4.03 -16.47 24.79
C ILE A 316 -3.45 -16.96 23.45
N LEU A 317 -2.86 -16.06 22.66
CA LEU A 317 -2.18 -16.48 21.43
C LEU A 317 -1.00 -17.40 21.71
N ALA A 318 -0.24 -17.13 22.77
CA ALA A 318 0.89 -17.95 23.17
C ALA A 318 0.45 -19.35 23.58
N GLU A 319 -0.62 -19.46 24.36
CA GLU A 319 -1.25 -20.72 24.75
C GLU A 319 -1.75 -21.51 23.52
N GLN A 320 -2.44 -20.84 22.59
CA GLN A 320 -2.93 -21.46 21.35
C GLN A 320 -1.80 -21.99 20.47
N HIS A 321 -0.77 -21.18 20.24
CA HIS A 321 0.41 -21.60 19.48
C HIS A 321 1.17 -22.72 20.19
N ALA A 322 1.34 -22.64 21.51
CA ALA A 322 2.02 -23.68 22.27
C ALA A 322 1.27 -25.01 22.24
N ALA A 323 -0.05 -25.01 22.39
CA ALA A 323 -0.87 -26.22 22.27
C ALA A 323 -0.76 -26.83 20.85
N SER A 324 -0.92 -26.00 19.82
CA SER A 324 -0.86 -26.43 18.41
C SER A 324 0.52 -27.00 18.04
N LEU A 325 1.60 -26.34 18.45
CA LEU A 325 2.96 -26.78 18.15
C LEU A 325 3.35 -28.02 18.96
N LYS A 326 2.91 -28.15 20.22
CA LYS A 326 3.10 -29.38 21.02
C LYS A 326 2.44 -30.59 20.36
N GLU A 327 1.21 -30.44 19.87
CA GLU A 327 0.51 -31.49 19.13
C GLU A 327 1.24 -31.83 17.83
N LEU A 328 1.62 -30.81 17.06
CA LEU A 328 2.27 -30.96 15.76
C LEU A 328 3.65 -31.63 15.86
N PHE A 329 4.46 -31.26 16.84
CA PHE A 329 5.82 -31.79 16.99
C PHE A 329 5.95 -32.99 17.92
N GLY A 330 4.92 -33.31 18.73
CA GLY A 330 4.92 -34.45 19.65
C GLY A 330 5.44 -35.76 19.05
N PRO A 331 4.98 -36.18 17.85
CA PRO A 331 5.46 -37.39 17.19
C PRO A 331 6.96 -37.39 16.85
N ASN A 332 7.58 -36.22 16.76
CA ASN A 332 8.99 -36.02 16.39
C ASN A 332 9.91 -35.77 17.60
N GLY A 333 9.37 -35.83 18.82
CA GLY A 333 10.15 -35.71 20.05
C GLY A 333 10.70 -34.31 20.34
N VAL A 334 10.13 -33.26 19.74
CA VAL A 334 10.56 -31.86 19.99
C VAL A 334 9.88 -31.33 21.24
N ARG A 335 10.68 -30.83 22.19
CA ARG A 335 10.16 -30.25 23.43
C ARG A 335 9.84 -28.77 23.25
N CYS A 336 8.56 -28.44 23.33
CA CYS A 336 8.07 -27.06 23.31
C CYS A 336 7.66 -26.62 24.73
N GLU A 337 8.01 -25.41 25.15
CA GLU A 337 7.55 -24.82 26.42
C GLU A 337 6.92 -23.45 26.23
N LEU A 338 6.02 -23.09 27.16
CA LEU A 338 5.31 -21.81 27.18
C LEU A 338 5.87 -20.92 28.29
N LEU A 339 6.24 -19.68 27.95
CA LEU A 339 6.69 -18.66 28.90
C LEU A 339 5.90 -17.35 28.72
N THR A 340 4.99 -17.09 29.64
CA THR A 340 4.17 -15.87 29.69
C THR A 340 4.39 -15.12 31.02
N SER A 341 3.73 -13.97 31.20
CA SER A 341 3.75 -13.25 32.48
C SER A 341 2.99 -13.99 33.59
N SER A 342 2.04 -14.86 33.24
CA SER A 342 1.33 -15.73 34.18
C SER A 342 2.17 -16.90 34.71
N VAL A 343 3.19 -17.36 33.97
CA VAL A 343 4.10 -18.43 34.43
C VAL A 343 5.07 -17.87 35.49
N LYS A 344 4.86 -18.26 36.75
CA LYS A 344 5.60 -17.76 37.93
C LYS A 344 6.15 -18.89 38.81
N GLY A 345 7.05 -18.52 39.72
CA GLY A 345 7.53 -19.41 40.78
C GLY A 345 8.38 -20.56 40.27
N LYS A 346 8.10 -21.78 40.76
CA LYS A 346 8.92 -22.98 40.48
C LYS A 346 8.93 -23.37 39.00
N ALA A 347 7.76 -23.38 38.35
CA ALA A 347 7.62 -23.75 36.94
C ALA A 347 8.46 -22.86 36.03
N ARG A 348 8.48 -21.55 36.29
CA ARG A 348 9.32 -20.60 35.56
C ARG A 348 10.81 -20.94 35.68
N LYS A 349 11.29 -21.19 36.91
CA LYS A 349 12.69 -21.55 37.17
C LYS A 349 13.09 -22.86 36.47
N GLU A 350 12.20 -23.86 36.48
CA GLU A 350 12.43 -25.14 35.81
C GLU A 350 12.54 -24.97 34.28
N ILE A 351 11.65 -24.17 33.67
CA ILE A 351 11.70 -23.86 32.23
C ILE A 351 12.99 -23.14 31.87
N LEU A 352 13.37 -22.10 32.62
CA LEU A 352 14.58 -21.32 32.34
C LEU A 352 15.86 -22.14 32.50
N ALA A 353 15.92 -23.02 33.51
CA ALA A 353 17.05 -23.94 33.69
C ALA A 353 17.15 -24.94 32.52
N ALA A 354 16.03 -25.55 32.13
CA ALA A 354 15.97 -26.47 30.99
C ALA A 354 16.31 -25.78 29.66
N LEU A 355 15.91 -24.52 29.49
CA LEU A 355 16.23 -23.71 28.31
C LEU A 355 17.73 -23.44 28.18
N ALA A 356 18.37 -23.04 29.29
CA ALA A 356 19.80 -22.78 29.36
C ALA A 356 20.63 -24.07 29.22
N ALA A 357 20.09 -25.21 29.64
CA ALA A 357 20.69 -26.53 29.45
C ALA A 357 20.52 -27.08 28.01
N GLY A 358 19.69 -26.44 27.18
CA GLY A 358 19.40 -26.91 25.82
C GLY A 358 18.41 -28.07 25.74
N GLU A 359 17.66 -28.35 26.81
CA GLU A 359 16.63 -29.41 26.82
C GLU A 359 15.31 -28.95 26.19
N VAL A 360 15.04 -27.64 26.19
CA VAL A 360 13.86 -27.05 25.54
C VAL A 360 14.24 -26.67 24.12
N ASP A 361 13.62 -27.30 23.12
CA ASP A 361 13.92 -27.03 21.71
C ASP A 361 13.26 -25.74 21.22
N ILE A 362 12.02 -25.50 21.62
CA ILE A 362 11.22 -24.35 21.17
C ILE A 362 10.58 -23.65 22.36
N LEU A 363 10.82 -22.35 22.50
CA LEU A 363 10.17 -21.51 23.50
C LEU A 363 9.11 -20.63 22.83
N ILE A 364 7.87 -20.74 23.28
CA ILE A 364 6.74 -19.89 22.85
C ILE A 364 6.37 -18.94 23.98
N GLY A 365 6.03 -17.69 23.67
CA GLY A 365 5.51 -16.79 24.69
C GLY A 365 5.35 -15.35 24.26
N THR A 366 5.17 -14.48 25.25
CA THR A 366 4.91 -13.05 25.04
C THR A 366 6.19 -12.23 25.22
N HIS A 367 6.05 -10.95 25.58
CA HIS A 367 7.16 -10.10 26.03
C HIS A 367 7.97 -10.70 27.20
N ALA A 368 7.53 -11.80 27.81
CA ALA A 368 8.32 -12.54 28.77
C ALA A 368 9.64 -13.09 28.17
N LEU A 369 9.71 -13.38 26.86
CA LEU A 369 10.92 -13.91 26.21
C LEU A 369 12.09 -12.93 26.18
N ILE A 370 11.80 -11.62 26.23
CA ILE A 370 12.82 -10.57 26.14
C ILE A 370 13.35 -10.14 27.50
N GLN A 371 12.90 -10.77 28.59
CA GLN A 371 13.41 -10.47 29.94
C GLN A 371 14.86 -10.97 30.10
N GLU A 372 15.67 -10.27 30.90
CA GLU A 372 17.11 -10.52 31.03
C GLU A 372 17.45 -11.97 31.39
N GLU A 373 16.68 -12.57 32.30
CA GLU A 373 16.86 -13.94 32.81
C GLU A 373 16.63 -15.05 31.78
N VAL A 374 16.03 -14.75 30.62
CA VAL A 374 15.83 -15.74 29.55
C VAL A 374 17.12 -15.91 28.77
N ALA A 375 17.81 -17.03 28.99
CA ALA A 375 19.05 -17.39 28.32
C ALA A 375 18.87 -18.69 27.52
N PHE A 376 19.08 -18.61 26.21
CA PHE A 376 19.10 -19.78 25.33
C PHE A 376 20.50 -20.40 25.32
N HIS A 377 20.58 -21.73 25.19
CA HIS A 377 21.84 -22.42 24.96
C HIS A 377 22.37 -22.14 23.54
N ARG A 378 21.52 -22.34 22.51
CA ARG A 378 21.88 -22.16 21.09
C ARG A 378 20.68 -21.71 20.26
N LEU A 379 20.25 -20.45 20.42
CA LEU A 379 19.16 -19.89 19.61
C LEU A 379 19.59 -19.75 18.14
N GLY A 380 18.84 -20.37 17.22
CA GLY A 380 19.10 -20.35 15.79
C GLY A 380 18.03 -19.62 14.98
N PHE A 381 16.78 -19.64 15.44
CA PHE A 381 15.66 -19.12 14.67
C PHE A 381 14.62 -18.42 15.55
N VAL A 382 14.27 -17.20 15.20
CA VAL A 382 13.37 -16.33 15.96
C VAL A 382 12.19 -15.92 15.09
N ILE A 383 10.98 -16.09 15.62
CA ILE A 383 9.74 -15.69 14.97
C ILE A 383 9.02 -14.65 15.83
N THR A 384 8.58 -13.56 15.19
CA THR A 384 7.68 -12.58 15.81
C THR A 384 6.37 -12.51 15.03
N ASP A 385 5.27 -12.95 15.64
CA ASP A 385 3.93 -12.88 15.05
C ASP A 385 3.28 -11.53 15.32
N GLU A 386 2.43 -11.06 14.41
CA GLU A 386 1.80 -9.73 14.45
C GLU A 386 2.79 -8.61 14.81
N GLN A 387 3.90 -8.53 14.07
CA GLN A 387 5.06 -7.70 14.44
C GLN A 387 4.75 -6.23 14.70
N HIS A 388 3.68 -5.68 14.10
CA HIS A 388 3.26 -4.29 14.26
C HIS A 388 2.81 -3.95 15.70
N ARG A 389 2.57 -4.96 16.54
CA ARG A 389 2.25 -4.79 17.97
C ARG A 389 3.49 -4.67 18.86
N PHE A 390 4.69 -4.90 18.31
CA PHE A 390 5.94 -4.86 19.07
C PHE A 390 6.80 -3.65 18.70
N GLY A 391 7.38 -3.02 19.71
CA GLY A 391 8.35 -1.94 19.51
C GLY A 391 9.61 -2.40 18.79
N VAL A 392 10.33 -1.46 18.17
CA VAL A 392 11.64 -1.72 17.53
C VAL A 392 12.62 -2.34 18.54
N GLU A 393 12.69 -1.78 19.75
CA GLU A 393 13.57 -2.28 20.82
C GLU A 393 13.22 -3.71 21.26
N GLN A 394 11.94 -4.05 21.40
CA GLN A 394 11.53 -5.40 21.79
C GLN A 394 11.99 -6.46 20.79
N ARG A 395 11.88 -6.17 19.49
CA ARG A 395 12.37 -7.05 18.41
C ARG A 395 13.89 -7.17 18.42
N ARG A 396 14.59 -6.07 18.71
CA ARG A 396 16.05 -6.05 18.85
C ARG A 396 16.53 -6.92 20.03
N VAL A 397 15.93 -6.77 21.21
CA VAL A 397 16.32 -7.55 22.39
C VAL A 397 16.15 -9.05 22.16
N LEU A 398 15.05 -9.49 21.53
CA LEU A 398 14.85 -10.91 21.23
C LEU A 398 15.92 -11.45 20.27
N ARG A 399 16.30 -10.65 19.27
CA ARG A 399 17.38 -11.00 18.33
C ARG A 399 18.73 -11.09 19.04
N GLU A 400 19.00 -10.22 19.99
CA GLU A 400 20.25 -10.20 20.78
C GLU A 400 20.36 -11.35 21.80
N LYS A 401 19.29 -12.14 22.01
CA LYS A 401 19.34 -13.37 22.83
C LYS A 401 20.14 -14.52 22.18
N GLY A 402 20.47 -14.40 20.89
CA GLY A 402 21.31 -15.35 20.18
C GLY A 402 22.43 -14.65 19.42
N GLU A 403 23.46 -15.41 19.04
CA GLU A 403 24.54 -14.92 18.18
C GLU A 403 24.10 -14.89 16.71
N ASN A 404 23.48 -13.78 16.28
CA ASN A 404 22.96 -13.58 14.92
C ASN A 404 21.94 -14.64 14.44
N PRO A 405 20.86 -14.92 15.20
CA PRO A 405 19.85 -15.88 14.79
C PRO A 405 19.11 -15.39 13.53
N ASP A 406 18.58 -16.33 12.76
CA ASP A 406 17.68 -16.05 11.65
C ASP A 406 16.35 -15.48 12.17
N VAL A 407 15.82 -14.45 11.52
CA VAL A 407 14.63 -13.73 11.98
C VAL A 407 13.52 -13.79 10.94
N LEU A 408 12.34 -14.24 11.38
CA LEU A 408 11.09 -14.25 10.62
C LEU A 408 10.03 -13.39 11.32
N PHE A 409 9.56 -12.35 10.64
CA PHE A 409 8.39 -11.58 11.05
C PHE A 409 7.15 -12.12 10.34
N MET A 410 6.03 -12.20 11.04
CA MET A 410 4.74 -12.54 10.43
C MET A 410 3.75 -11.39 10.58
N THR A 411 2.91 -11.21 9.56
CA THR A 411 1.78 -10.28 9.63
C THR A 411 0.55 -10.87 8.95
N ALA A 412 -0.61 -10.61 9.55
CA ALA A 412 -1.89 -10.96 8.96
C ALA A 412 -2.41 -9.91 7.97
N THR A 413 -1.93 -8.67 8.05
CA THR A 413 -2.33 -7.61 7.13
C THR A 413 -1.63 -7.77 5.78
N PRO A 414 -2.37 -8.07 4.70
CA PRO A 414 -1.75 -8.11 3.40
C PRO A 414 -1.43 -6.67 2.96
N ILE A 415 -0.17 -6.29 2.98
CA ILE A 415 0.34 -5.04 2.38
C ILE A 415 0.76 -5.36 0.94
N PRO A 416 0.41 -4.55 -0.07
CA PRO A 416 0.90 -4.78 -1.42
C PRO A 416 2.41 -4.96 -1.42
N ARG A 417 2.92 -6.04 -2.03
CA ARG A 417 4.32 -6.48 -1.86
C ARG A 417 5.34 -5.38 -2.16
N THR A 418 5.08 -4.56 -3.17
CA THR A 418 5.91 -3.41 -3.55
C THR A 418 5.94 -2.35 -2.46
N LEU A 419 4.80 -2.05 -1.83
CA LEU A 419 4.74 -1.16 -0.66
C LEU A 419 5.46 -1.74 0.54
N ALA A 420 5.30 -3.04 0.81
CA ALA A 420 6.00 -3.70 1.90
C ALA A 420 7.53 -3.60 1.71
N ILE A 421 8.03 -3.76 0.48
CA ILE A 421 9.46 -3.66 0.16
C ILE A 421 9.99 -2.24 0.32
N THR A 422 9.22 -1.22 -0.07
CA THR A 422 9.62 0.19 0.10
C THR A 422 9.56 0.63 1.56
N VAL A 423 8.48 0.29 2.28
CA VAL A 423 8.25 0.70 3.67
C VAL A 423 9.14 -0.09 4.65
N PHE A 424 9.34 -1.37 4.39
CA PHE A 424 10.12 -2.26 5.26
C PHE A 424 11.54 -2.52 4.74
N GLY A 425 11.99 -1.76 3.74
CA GLY A 425 13.38 -1.50 3.31
C GLY A 425 14.35 -2.67 3.38
N GLU A 426 14.82 -2.99 4.59
CA GLU A 426 15.83 -3.98 4.96
C GLU A 426 15.34 -5.44 4.97
N MET A 427 14.03 -5.70 4.85
CA MET A 427 13.45 -7.05 4.94
C MET A 427 13.17 -7.71 3.58
N ASP A 428 13.50 -9.00 3.46
CA ASP A 428 13.04 -9.86 2.37
C ASP A 428 11.55 -10.19 2.58
N VAL A 429 10.72 -10.04 1.55
CA VAL A 429 9.26 -10.25 1.67
C VAL A 429 8.82 -11.52 0.96
N SER A 430 8.30 -12.47 1.73
CA SER A 430 7.61 -13.67 1.27
C SER A 430 6.10 -13.48 1.37
N VAL A 431 5.39 -13.91 0.33
CA VAL A 431 3.93 -13.74 0.22
C VAL A 431 3.28 -15.11 0.01
N ILE A 432 2.33 -15.45 0.88
CA ILE A 432 1.38 -16.55 0.68
C ILE A 432 0.11 -15.97 0.07
N ASP A 433 -0.01 -16.14 -1.25
CA ASP A 433 -1.08 -15.66 -2.13
C ASP A 433 -2.11 -16.76 -2.47
N GLU A 434 -1.97 -17.95 -1.89
CA GLU A 434 -2.90 -19.07 -2.07
C GLU A 434 -3.53 -19.49 -0.73
N MET A 435 -4.84 -19.73 -0.74
CA MET A 435 -5.58 -20.25 0.42
C MET A 435 -5.58 -21.79 0.43
N PRO A 436 -5.53 -22.45 1.60
CA PRO A 436 -5.64 -23.90 1.70
C PRO A 436 -6.96 -24.44 1.12
N ALA A 437 -6.90 -25.63 0.51
CA ALA A 437 -8.07 -26.30 -0.04
C ALA A 437 -9.10 -26.64 1.07
N GLY A 438 -10.40 -26.50 0.75
CA GLY A 438 -11.51 -26.84 1.66
C GLY A 438 -12.02 -25.69 2.53
N ARG A 439 -11.38 -24.51 2.51
CA ARG A 439 -11.92 -23.33 3.20
C ARG A 439 -13.07 -22.71 2.40
N LYS A 440 -14.21 -22.52 3.05
CA LYS A 440 -15.36 -21.83 2.47
C LYS A 440 -15.13 -20.32 2.49
N THR A 441 -15.49 -19.64 1.40
CA THR A 441 -15.46 -18.18 1.30
C THR A 441 -16.47 -17.56 2.26
N ILE A 442 -16.13 -16.43 2.86
CA ILE A 442 -17.04 -15.73 3.75
C ILE A 442 -18.05 -14.96 2.89
N GLU A 443 -19.33 -15.22 3.08
CA GLU A 443 -20.38 -14.46 2.40
C GLU A 443 -20.52 -13.10 3.08
N THR A 444 -20.20 -12.04 2.34
CA THR A 444 -20.18 -10.68 2.88
C THR A 444 -21.38 -9.90 2.32
N TYR A 445 -22.21 -9.35 3.20
CA TYR A 445 -23.41 -8.59 2.86
C TYR A 445 -23.33 -7.17 3.42
N TRP A 446 -23.72 -6.18 2.63
CA TRP A 446 -23.94 -4.82 3.09
C TRP A 446 -25.43 -4.62 3.38
N ALA A 447 -25.73 -4.24 4.62
CA ALA A 447 -27.08 -3.96 5.11
C ALA A 447 -27.18 -2.52 5.64
N ARG A 448 -28.37 -1.94 5.52
CA ARG A 448 -28.72 -0.64 6.06
C ARG A 448 -29.29 -0.77 7.48
N GLU A 449 -29.39 0.33 8.22
CA GLU A 449 -29.87 0.31 9.60
C GLU A 449 -31.31 -0.21 9.70
N ASP A 450 -32.16 0.08 8.71
CA ASP A 450 -33.55 -0.40 8.62
C ASP A 450 -33.66 -1.93 8.49
N MET A 451 -32.58 -2.62 8.12
CA MET A 451 -32.53 -4.08 8.02
C MET A 451 -32.01 -4.76 9.29
N LEU A 452 -31.76 -4.01 10.37
CA LEU A 452 -31.18 -4.54 11.61
C LEU A 452 -31.98 -5.73 12.17
N ASP A 453 -33.31 -5.65 12.22
CA ASP A 453 -34.16 -6.74 12.72
C ASP A 453 -33.96 -8.05 11.93
N ARG A 454 -33.77 -7.93 10.61
CA ARG A 454 -33.51 -9.08 9.73
C ARG A 454 -32.12 -9.67 9.99
N VAL A 455 -31.13 -8.83 10.28
CA VAL A 455 -29.78 -9.26 10.66
C VAL A 455 -29.81 -9.99 12.00
N LEU A 456 -30.53 -9.47 12.99
CA LEU A 456 -30.69 -10.12 14.29
C LEU A 456 -31.40 -11.48 14.18
N ALA A 457 -32.46 -11.57 13.39
CA ALA A 457 -33.15 -12.84 13.12
C ALA A 457 -32.25 -13.87 12.41
N PHE A 458 -31.40 -13.41 11.48
CA PHE A 458 -30.41 -14.27 10.83
C PHE A 458 -29.35 -14.76 11.83
N MET A 459 -28.83 -13.86 12.67
CA MET A 459 -27.87 -14.20 13.71
C MET A 459 -28.47 -15.25 14.67
N GLU A 460 -29.71 -15.07 15.12
CA GLU A 460 -30.40 -16.03 15.98
C GLU A 460 -30.48 -17.44 15.35
N LYS A 461 -30.72 -17.52 14.03
CA LYS A 461 -30.77 -18.79 13.31
C LYS A 461 -29.44 -19.54 13.38
N GLU A 462 -28.31 -18.84 13.30
CA GLU A 462 -26.98 -19.45 13.44
C GLU A 462 -26.69 -19.82 14.89
N LEU A 463 -27.03 -18.96 15.86
CA LEU A 463 -26.86 -19.24 17.28
C LEU A 463 -27.64 -20.50 17.72
N ARG A 464 -28.87 -20.70 17.21
CA ARG A 464 -29.68 -21.91 17.47
C ARG A 464 -29.04 -23.20 16.97
N LYS A 465 -28.08 -23.14 16.03
CA LYS A 465 -27.27 -24.28 15.58
C LYS A 465 -26.07 -24.55 16.50
N GLY A 466 -25.99 -23.87 17.65
CA GLY A 466 -24.86 -23.94 18.58
C GLY A 466 -23.65 -23.11 18.15
N ARG A 467 -23.83 -22.13 17.24
CA ARG A 467 -22.75 -21.26 16.74
C ARG A 467 -22.65 -19.98 17.54
N GLN A 468 -21.60 -19.23 17.27
CA GLN A 468 -21.30 -17.98 17.96
C GLN A 468 -21.19 -16.81 16.98
N ALA A 469 -21.39 -15.60 17.50
CA ALA A 469 -21.37 -14.36 16.72
C ALA A 469 -20.48 -13.29 17.35
N TYR A 470 -19.74 -12.59 16.51
CA TYR A 470 -19.06 -11.34 16.86
C TYR A 470 -19.92 -10.15 16.43
N VAL A 471 -20.00 -9.15 17.30
CA VAL A 471 -20.63 -7.86 17.02
C VAL A 471 -19.63 -6.75 17.31
N ILE A 472 -19.21 -6.02 16.27
CA ILE A 472 -18.15 -5.03 16.35
C ILE A 472 -18.70 -3.62 16.22
N CYS A 473 -18.35 -2.76 17.18
CA CYS A 473 -18.68 -1.34 17.19
C CYS A 473 -17.44 -0.48 16.87
N PRO A 474 -17.58 0.60 16.09
CA PRO A 474 -16.47 1.50 15.77
C PRO A 474 -15.98 2.25 17.00
N LEU A 475 -14.72 2.68 16.94
CA LEU A 475 -14.20 3.75 17.78
C LEU A 475 -14.50 5.10 17.10
N ILE A 476 -14.88 6.12 17.88
CA ILE A 476 -15.05 7.50 17.48
C ILE A 476 -13.79 8.26 17.91
N GLU A 477 -13.02 8.71 16.91
CA GLU A 477 -11.70 9.33 17.07
C GLU A 477 -11.66 10.55 18.02
N GLU A 478 -12.80 11.14 18.36
CA GLU A 478 -12.89 12.34 19.20
C GLU A 478 -13.09 12.06 20.70
N SER A 479 -13.43 10.84 21.15
CA SER A 479 -13.51 10.54 22.59
C SER A 479 -13.61 9.06 22.96
N ASP A 480 -12.60 8.54 23.68
CA ASP A 480 -12.63 7.22 24.32
C ASP A 480 -13.87 6.99 25.23
N LYS A 481 -14.54 8.05 25.71
CA LYS A 481 -15.75 7.94 26.54
C LYS A 481 -16.98 7.59 25.73
N LEU A 482 -17.10 8.10 24.51
CA LEU A 482 -18.25 7.82 23.62
C LEU A 482 -18.16 6.38 23.07
N ASP A 483 -16.96 5.88 22.83
CA ASP A 483 -16.73 4.54 22.26
C ASP A 483 -17.19 3.41 23.15
N VAL A 484 -16.86 3.53 24.43
CA VAL A 484 -17.30 2.58 25.45
C VAL A 484 -18.80 2.64 25.62
N GLN A 485 -19.41 3.83 25.50
CA GLN A 485 -20.86 4.00 25.59
C GLN A 485 -21.57 3.28 24.44
N ASN A 486 -21.12 3.45 23.20
CA ASN A 486 -21.72 2.76 22.04
C ASN A 486 -21.68 1.23 22.20
N ALA A 487 -20.54 0.67 22.60
CA ALA A 487 -20.43 -0.78 22.81
C ALA A 487 -21.31 -1.27 23.97
N ILE A 488 -21.44 -0.48 25.05
CA ILE A 488 -22.36 -0.77 26.16
C ILE A 488 -23.81 -0.73 25.71
N ASP A 489 -24.21 0.27 24.92
CA ASP A 489 -25.58 0.44 24.45
C ASP A 489 -25.99 -0.69 23.50
N VAL A 490 -25.08 -1.10 22.59
CA VAL A 490 -25.29 -2.28 21.73
C VAL A 490 -25.34 -3.56 22.56
N HIS A 491 -24.47 -3.73 23.55
CA HIS A 491 -24.51 -4.87 24.46
C HIS A 491 -25.80 -4.95 25.26
N ALA A 492 -26.28 -3.84 25.81
CA ALA A 492 -27.56 -3.78 26.52
C ALA A 492 -28.73 -4.13 25.59
N SER A 493 -28.72 -3.60 24.36
CA SER A 493 -29.73 -3.88 23.33
C SER A 493 -29.76 -5.36 22.94
N LEU A 494 -28.60 -5.97 22.71
CA LEU A 494 -28.51 -7.38 22.34
C LEU A 494 -28.83 -8.31 23.51
N THR A 495 -28.42 -7.95 24.73
CA THR A 495 -28.81 -8.68 25.95
C THR A 495 -30.33 -8.65 26.12
N HIS A 496 -30.96 -7.51 25.89
CA HIS A 496 -32.42 -7.38 25.93
C HIS A 496 -33.12 -8.10 24.78
N TYR A 497 -32.52 -8.15 23.59
CA TYR A 497 -33.09 -8.86 22.44
C TYR A 497 -33.02 -10.38 22.63
N PHE A 498 -31.85 -10.93 22.99
CA PHE A 498 -31.68 -12.37 23.13
C PHE A 498 -32.26 -12.93 24.43
N GLN A 499 -32.25 -12.15 25.52
CA GLN A 499 -32.75 -12.55 26.83
C GLN A 499 -32.21 -13.93 27.25
N ASP A 500 -33.00 -14.72 27.98
CA ASP A 500 -32.67 -16.06 28.50
C ASP A 500 -32.33 -17.11 27.42
N ARG A 501 -32.25 -16.74 26.13
CA ARG A 501 -31.92 -17.64 25.01
C ARG A 501 -30.42 -17.75 24.75
N PHE A 502 -29.68 -16.65 24.84
CA PHE A 502 -28.25 -16.59 24.55
C PHE A 502 -27.55 -15.54 25.40
N THR A 503 -26.31 -15.82 25.80
CA THR A 503 -25.51 -14.92 26.62
C THR A 503 -24.67 -14.00 25.74
N ALA A 504 -24.83 -12.69 25.97
CA ALA A 504 -24.03 -11.64 25.34
C ALA A 504 -22.92 -11.15 26.27
N GLY A 505 -21.67 -11.21 25.81
CA GLY A 505 -20.50 -10.66 26.48
C GLY A 505 -20.11 -9.30 25.92
N LEU A 506 -19.37 -8.51 26.72
CA LEU A 506 -18.86 -7.20 26.33
C LEU A 506 -17.34 -7.16 26.49
N MET A 507 -16.64 -6.66 25.47
CA MET A 507 -15.20 -6.42 25.53
C MET A 507 -14.84 -5.07 24.93
N HIS A 508 -14.16 -4.20 25.69
CA HIS A 508 -13.74 -2.88 25.19
C HIS A 508 -12.34 -2.49 25.70
N GLY A 509 -11.77 -1.42 25.14
CA GLY A 509 -10.40 -0.97 25.40
C GLY A 509 -10.07 -0.73 26.87
N ARG A 510 -11.04 -0.27 27.66
CA ARG A 510 -10.86 0.06 29.10
C ARG A 510 -10.82 -1.14 30.04
N LEU A 511 -11.22 -2.34 29.61
CA LEU A 511 -11.11 -3.52 30.46
C LEU A 511 -9.64 -3.81 30.76
N HIS A 512 -9.36 -4.23 31.99
CA HIS A 512 -8.03 -4.73 32.34
C HIS A 512 -7.69 -5.97 31.50
N SER A 513 -6.40 -6.21 31.25
CA SER A 513 -5.96 -7.34 30.41
C SER A 513 -6.52 -8.68 30.90
N SER A 514 -6.59 -8.88 32.22
CA SER A 514 -7.15 -10.09 32.83
C SER A 514 -8.64 -10.29 32.55
N GLU A 515 -9.43 -9.20 32.57
CA GLU A 515 -10.87 -9.26 32.28
C GLU A 515 -11.11 -9.55 30.80
N LYS A 516 -10.33 -8.95 29.91
CA LYS A 516 -10.37 -9.25 28.47
C LYS A 516 -10.08 -10.72 28.21
N GLU A 517 -9.09 -11.28 28.91
CA GLU A 517 -8.74 -12.70 28.78
C GLU A 517 -9.85 -13.61 29.28
N GLU A 518 -10.49 -13.28 30.41
CA GLU A 518 -11.61 -14.03 30.96
C GLU A 518 -12.81 -14.07 30.00
N VAL A 519 -13.22 -12.91 29.47
CA VAL A 519 -14.31 -12.82 28.49
C VAL A 519 -13.99 -13.62 27.23
N MET A 520 -12.75 -13.55 26.74
CA MET A 520 -12.34 -14.31 25.56
C MET A 520 -12.26 -15.81 25.80
N ARG A 521 -11.88 -16.26 27.00
CA ARG A 521 -11.93 -17.69 27.38
C ARG A 521 -13.37 -18.19 27.45
N ALA A 522 -14.26 -17.45 28.09
CA ALA A 522 -15.69 -17.78 28.16
C ALA A 522 -16.33 -17.83 26.77
N PHE A 523 -15.95 -16.90 25.88
CA PHE A 523 -16.37 -16.95 24.48
C PHE A 523 -15.76 -18.17 23.76
N ALA A 524 -14.47 -18.45 23.86
CA ALA A 524 -13.87 -19.63 23.22
C ALA A 524 -14.46 -20.97 23.73
N ALA A 525 -14.89 -21.03 24.99
CA ALA A 525 -15.56 -22.16 25.61
C ALA A 525 -17.05 -22.28 25.27
N ASN A 526 -17.60 -21.35 24.46
CA ASN A 526 -19.02 -21.26 24.11
C ASN A 526 -19.96 -21.01 25.30
N GLU A 527 -19.45 -20.45 26.40
CA GLU A 527 -20.27 -19.96 27.53
C GLU A 527 -20.95 -18.63 27.17
N ILE A 528 -20.27 -17.82 26.35
CA ILE A 528 -20.82 -16.62 25.72
C ILE A 528 -21.04 -16.92 24.23
N GLN A 529 -22.27 -16.72 23.73
CA GLN A 529 -22.57 -17.00 22.32
C GLN A 529 -22.48 -15.75 21.43
N VAL A 530 -22.65 -14.55 22.01
CA VAL A 530 -22.52 -13.27 21.29
C VAL A 530 -21.48 -12.40 21.98
N LEU A 531 -20.40 -12.04 21.27
CA LEU A 531 -19.40 -11.13 21.81
C LEU A 531 -19.53 -9.75 21.17
N VAL A 532 -19.95 -8.77 21.97
CA VAL A 532 -19.97 -7.36 21.60
C VAL A 532 -18.61 -6.75 21.93
N SER A 533 -17.96 -6.13 20.95
CA SER A 533 -16.67 -5.52 21.19
C SER A 533 -16.36 -4.33 20.29
N THR A 534 -15.40 -3.51 20.71
CA THR A 534 -14.75 -2.55 19.82
C THR A 534 -13.67 -3.24 18.97
N THR A 535 -12.78 -2.48 18.34
CA THR A 535 -11.61 -2.99 17.58
C THR A 535 -10.65 -3.86 18.40
N VAL A 536 -10.87 -4.04 19.70
CA VAL A 536 -10.01 -4.85 20.58
C VAL A 536 -10.04 -6.35 20.25
N VAL A 537 -11.09 -6.87 19.60
CA VAL A 537 -11.14 -8.27 19.08
C VAL A 537 -10.05 -8.56 18.04
N GLU A 538 -9.38 -7.53 17.51
CA GLU A 538 -8.26 -7.68 16.58
C GLU A 538 -7.14 -8.59 17.14
N VAL A 539 -7.10 -8.87 18.43
CA VAL A 539 -6.08 -9.73 19.01
C VAL A 539 -6.42 -11.22 18.90
N GLY A 540 -6.03 -11.81 17.76
CA GLY A 540 -5.50 -13.18 17.67
C GLY A 540 -6.40 -14.41 17.85
N VAL A 541 -7.38 -14.40 18.75
CA VAL A 541 -7.99 -15.64 19.26
C VAL A 541 -8.73 -16.40 18.16
N ASN A 542 -8.36 -17.66 17.95
CA ASN A 542 -9.07 -18.58 17.07
C ASN A 542 -10.32 -19.14 17.76
N VAL A 543 -11.51 -18.83 17.25
CA VAL A 543 -12.79 -19.44 17.67
C VAL A 543 -13.45 -20.10 16.46
N PRO A 544 -13.19 -21.39 16.18
CA PRO A 544 -13.70 -22.08 14.98
C PRO A 544 -15.23 -22.13 14.91
N ASN A 545 -15.90 -22.04 16.05
CA ASN A 545 -17.36 -22.09 16.16
C ASN A 545 -18.06 -20.74 15.89
N ALA A 546 -17.30 -19.64 15.78
CA ALA A 546 -17.84 -18.34 15.43
C ALA A 546 -18.06 -18.24 13.91
N THR A 547 -19.33 -18.19 13.49
CA THR A 547 -19.71 -18.19 12.07
C THR A 547 -20.28 -16.87 11.59
N VAL A 548 -20.70 -15.97 12.50
CA VAL A 548 -21.32 -14.69 12.15
C VAL A 548 -20.47 -13.52 12.65
N MET A 549 -20.19 -12.56 11.77
CA MET A 549 -19.55 -11.28 12.05
C MET A 549 -20.50 -10.16 11.68
N VAL A 550 -20.90 -9.33 12.65
CA VAL A 550 -21.71 -8.13 12.41
C VAL A 550 -20.86 -6.91 12.76
N ILE A 551 -20.72 -5.96 11.84
CA ILE A 551 -19.95 -4.73 12.05
C ILE A 551 -20.92 -3.55 11.93
N TYR A 552 -21.13 -2.84 13.04
CA TYR A 552 -21.92 -1.61 13.10
C TYR A 552 -21.12 -0.44 12.53
N ASP A 553 -21.81 0.54 11.94
CA ASP A 553 -21.22 1.73 11.30
C ASP A 553 -19.97 1.39 10.47
N ALA A 554 -20.07 0.35 9.62
CA ALA A 554 -18.91 -0.22 8.95
C ALA A 554 -18.16 0.80 8.06
N GLU A 555 -18.81 1.88 7.62
CA GLU A 555 -18.19 2.97 6.87
C GLU A 555 -17.14 3.77 7.66
N ARG A 556 -17.15 3.68 9.01
CA ARG A 556 -16.15 4.32 9.86
C ARG A 556 -14.82 3.57 9.89
N PHE A 557 -14.80 2.31 9.48
CA PHE A 557 -13.59 1.50 9.44
C PHE A 557 -12.88 1.65 8.09
N GLY A 558 -11.56 1.51 8.11
CA GLY A 558 -10.77 1.33 6.90
C GLY A 558 -10.98 -0.06 6.28
N LEU A 559 -10.73 -0.22 4.97
CA LEU A 559 -10.87 -1.52 4.29
C LEU A 559 -10.00 -2.61 4.92
N ALA A 560 -8.75 -2.29 5.25
CA ALA A 560 -7.85 -3.24 5.90
C ALA A 560 -8.38 -3.74 7.26
N GLN A 561 -9.01 -2.86 8.05
CA GLN A 561 -9.61 -3.22 9.34
C GLN A 561 -10.83 -4.10 9.14
N LEU A 562 -11.73 -3.73 8.21
CA LEU A 562 -12.91 -4.54 7.87
C LEU A 562 -12.51 -5.95 7.41
N HIS A 563 -11.46 -6.06 6.60
CA HIS A 563 -10.92 -7.35 6.15
C HIS A 563 -10.38 -8.20 7.30
N GLN A 564 -9.60 -7.59 8.21
CA GLN A 564 -9.10 -8.30 9.40
C GLN A 564 -10.23 -8.78 10.31
N LEU A 565 -11.26 -7.94 10.53
CA LEU A 565 -12.44 -8.30 11.31
C LEU A 565 -13.19 -9.44 10.63
N ARG A 566 -13.46 -9.34 9.32
CA ARG A 566 -14.05 -10.43 8.53
C ARG A 566 -13.28 -11.74 8.70
N GLY A 567 -11.95 -11.71 8.67
CA GLY A 567 -11.09 -12.89 8.86
C GLY A 567 -11.14 -13.54 10.26
N ARG A 568 -11.85 -12.95 11.22
CA ARG A 568 -12.07 -13.56 12.55
C ARG A 568 -13.09 -14.71 12.52
N VAL A 569 -13.96 -14.75 11.50
CA VAL A 569 -14.88 -15.86 11.25
C VAL A 569 -14.38 -16.74 10.08
N GLY A 570 -15.04 -17.87 9.83
CA GLY A 570 -14.64 -18.77 8.74
C GLY A 570 -13.37 -19.57 9.01
N ARG A 571 -13.15 -19.93 10.29
CA ARG A 571 -12.04 -20.77 10.74
C ARG A 571 -12.42 -22.25 10.92
N GLY A 572 -13.71 -22.56 11.00
CA GLY A 572 -14.26 -23.93 11.00
C GLY A 572 -14.66 -24.43 9.61
N SER A 573 -15.29 -25.60 9.53
CA SER A 573 -15.83 -26.20 8.30
C SER A 573 -17.16 -25.60 7.83
N ASP A 574 -17.77 -24.78 8.68
CA ASP A 574 -19.11 -24.23 8.47
C ASP A 574 -19.09 -22.93 7.67
N GLN A 575 -20.18 -22.68 6.94
CA GLN A 575 -20.34 -21.44 6.18
C GLN A 575 -20.36 -20.26 7.16
N SER A 576 -19.57 -19.24 6.86
CA SER A 576 -19.47 -18.04 7.68
C SER A 576 -19.94 -16.82 6.92
N TYR A 577 -20.41 -15.83 7.68
CA TYR A 577 -21.13 -14.68 7.19
C TYR A 577 -20.58 -13.41 7.82
N CYS A 578 -20.37 -12.38 7.00
CA CYS A 578 -19.96 -11.05 7.45
C CYS A 578 -21.02 -10.04 7.00
N ILE A 579 -21.58 -9.29 7.96
CA ILE A 579 -22.65 -8.33 7.72
C ILE A 579 -22.12 -6.96 8.11
N LEU A 580 -22.06 -6.07 7.12
CA LEU A 580 -21.64 -4.68 7.26
C LEU A 580 -22.91 -3.84 7.41
N LEU A 581 -23.21 -3.38 8.62
CA LEU A 581 -24.30 -2.42 8.88
C LEU A 581 -23.75 -1.01 8.69
N ALA A 582 -24.19 -0.32 7.63
CA ALA A 582 -23.64 0.97 7.25
C ALA A 582 -24.57 1.80 6.36
N GLU A 583 -24.62 3.11 6.58
CA GLU A 583 -25.30 4.09 5.71
C GLU A 583 -24.35 5.20 5.23
N PRO A 584 -23.34 4.88 4.40
CA PRO A 584 -22.34 5.84 3.94
C PRO A 584 -22.97 6.98 3.13
N LYS A 585 -22.74 8.21 3.58
CA LYS A 585 -23.17 9.43 2.88
C LYS A 585 -22.23 9.83 1.73
N SER A 586 -20.96 9.42 1.78
CA SER A 586 -19.95 9.75 0.77
C SER A 586 -19.82 8.66 -0.30
N GLU A 587 -19.42 9.04 -1.52
CA GLU A 587 -19.15 8.08 -2.60
C GLU A 587 -17.99 7.14 -2.25
N VAL A 588 -16.95 7.65 -1.59
CA VAL A 588 -15.82 6.83 -1.08
C VAL A 588 -16.30 5.77 -0.09
N GLY A 589 -17.23 6.12 0.81
CA GLY A 589 -17.79 5.17 1.78
C GLY A 589 -18.64 4.08 1.10
N LYS A 590 -19.40 4.42 0.05
CA LYS A 590 -20.16 3.44 -0.74
C LYS A 590 -19.24 2.48 -1.50
N GLU A 591 -18.21 3.02 -2.16
CA GLU A 591 -17.24 2.21 -2.89
C GLU A 591 -16.51 1.25 -1.92
N ARG A 592 -16.19 1.71 -0.71
CA ARG A 592 -15.62 0.88 0.36
C ARG A 592 -16.49 -0.34 0.69
N MET A 593 -17.78 -0.13 0.93
CA MET A 593 -18.71 -1.22 1.24
C MET A 593 -18.82 -2.21 0.07
N LYS A 594 -18.89 -1.68 -1.15
CA LYS A 594 -18.96 -2.47 -2.37
C LYS A 594 -17.74 -3.38 -2.54
N ILE A 595 -16.53 -2.83 -2.41
CA ILE A 595 -15.27 -3.61 -2.49
C ILE A 595 -15.28 -4.76 -1.49
N MET A 596 -15.69 -4.51 -0.24
CA MET A 596 -15.76 -5.57 0.78
C MET A 596 -16.76 -6.69 0.44
N THR A 597 -17.83 -6.39 -0.29
CA THR A 597 -18.80 -7.40 -0.74
C THR A 597 -18.36 -8.16 -2.00
N GLU A 598 -17.50 -7.57 -2.84
CA GLU A 598 -17.09 -8.14 -4.13
C GLU A 598 -15.90 -9.11 -4.03
N THR A 599 -14.98 -8.89 -3.08
CA THR A 599 -13.76 -9.71 -2.96
C THR A 599 -13.52 -10.22 -1.54
N ASN A 600 -13.07 -11.47 -1.45
CA ASN A 600 -12.56 -12.08 -0.23
C ASN A 600 -11.03 -11.99 -0.10
N ASP A 601 -10.34 -11.59 -1.17
CA ASP A 601 -8.89 -11.54 -1.22
C ASP A 601 -8.37 -10.26 -0.55
N GLY A 602 -7.67 -10.41 0.58
CA GLY A 602 -7.11 -9.29 1.30
C GLY A 602 -6.08 -8.48 0.52
N PHE A 603 -5.35 -9.05 -0.44
CA PHE A 603 -4.41 -8.30 -1.27
C PHE A 603 -5.15 -7.31 -2.18
N VAL A 604 -6.23 -7.78 -2.81
CA VAL A 604 -7.10 -6.92 -3.63
C VAL A 604 -7.75 -5.83 -2.79
N VAL A 605 -8.21 -6.17 -1.57
CA VAL A 605 -8.77 -5.18 -0.64
C VAL A 605 -7.75 -4.09 -0.30
N SER A 606 -6.51 -4.45 -0.01
CA SER A 606 -5.47 -3.49 0.33
C SER A 606 -5.00 -2.63 -0.86
N GLU A 607 -4.99 -3.19 -2.08
CA GLU A 607 -4.76 -2.41 -3.31
C GLU A 607 -5.84 -1.35 -3.50
N LYS A 608 -7.12 -1.73 -3.33
CA LYS A 608 -8.25 -0.80 -3.41
C LYS A 608 -8.29 0.23 -2.27
N ASP A 609 -7.85 -0.13 -1.07
CA ASP A 609 -7.71 0.83 0.04
C ASP A 609 -6.69 1.92 -0.28
N LEU A 610 -5.59 1.53 -0.92
CA LEU A 610 -4.56 2.46 -1.37
C LEU A 610 -5.09 3.40 -2.48
N GLU A 611 -5.81 2.85 -3.47
CA GLU A 611 -6.44 3.64 -4.53
C GLU A 611 -7.44 4.66 -3.95
N LEU A 612 -8.27 4.26 -2.98
CA LEU A 612 -9.31 5.11 -2.38
C LEU A 612 -8.76 6.21 -1.46
N ARG A 613 -7.69 5.92 -0.70
CA ARG A 613 -7.07 6.91 0.22
C ARG A 613 -6.19 7.91 -0.51
N GLY A 614 -5.67 7.54 -1.68
CA GLY A 614 -4.68 8.32 -2.40
C GLY A 614 -3.31 8.36 -1.69
N PRO A 615 -2.28 8.92 -2.34
CA PRO A 615 -0.89 8.86 -1.87
C PRO A 615 -0.61 9.67 -0.59
N GLY A 616 -1.50 10.55 -0.14
CA GLY A 616 -1.23 11.49 0.97
C GLY A 616 -1.42 10.92 2.38
N ASP A 617 -2.40 10.03 2.58
CA ASP A 617 -2.84 9.62 3.93
C ASP A 617 -2.18 8.33 4.43
N PHE A 618 -1.75 7.43 3.55
CA PHE A 618 -1.04 6.21 3.97
C PHE A 618 0.35 6.52 4.54
N PHE A 619 0.99 7.58 4.04
CA PHE A 619 2.37 7.92 4.38
C PHE A 619 2.51 8.96 5.49
N GLY A 620 1.40 9.55 5.97
CA GLY A 620 1.44 10.66 6.92
C GLY A 620 2.30 11.82 6.42
N LYS A 621 2.44 12.88 7.22
CA LYS A 621 3.37 13.97 6.89
C LYS A 621 4.79 13.42 6.74
N LYS A 622 5.29 13.38 5.49
CA LYS A 622 6.71 13.19 5.12
C LYS A 622 7.43 12.20 6.02
N GLN A 623 7.11 10.91 5.95
CA GLN A 623 8.00 9.91 6.50
C GLN A 623 9.31 9.90 5.70
N SER A 624 10.42 10.03 6.42
CA SER A 624 11.79 9.92 5.91
C SER A 624 12.00 8.56 5.23
N GLY A 625 12.19 8.56 3.91
CA GLY A 625 12.62 7.36 3.18
C GLY A 625 11.94 7.11 1.83
N ILE A 626 10.79 7.73 1.53
CA ILE A 626 10.11 7.56 0.23
C ILE A 626 10.70 8.58 -0.75
N PRO A 627 11.24 8.15 -1.90
CA PRO A 627 11.78 9.07 -2.89
C PRO A 627 10.67 9.88 -3.56
N ASP A 628 10.95 11.17 -3.79
CA ASP A 628 10.12 12.01 -4.65
C ASP A 628 10.40 11.65 -6.12
N PHE A 629 9.47 10.92 -6.73
CA PHE A 629 9.49 10.60 -8.16
C PHE A 629 9.06 11.82 -8.99
N LYS A 630 9.69 12.05 -10.16
CA LYS A 630 9.38 13.23 -10.98
C LYS A 630 8.12 13.02 -11.83
N VAL A 631 7.89 11.76 -12.24
CA VAL A 631 6.75 11.39 -13.10
C VAL A 631 5.93 10.25 -12.49
N ALA A 632 6.60 9.31 -11.83
CA ALA A 632 5.99 8.09 -11.34
C ALA A 632 5.12 8.33 -10.10
N ASP A 633 3.99 7.64 -10.04
CA ASP A 633 3.14 7.59 -8.85
C ASP A 633 3.05 6.13 -8.40
N MET A 634 3.54 5.83 -7.19
CA MET A 634 3.61 4.45 -6.68
C MET A 634 2.25 3.75 -6.60
N VAL A 635 1.16 4.52 -6.44
CA VAL A 635 -0.20 4.00 -6.32
C VAL A 635 -0.79 3.80 -7.71
N HIS A 636 -0.82 4.86 -8.52
CA HIS A 636 -1.45 4.83 -9.84
C HIS A 636 -0.67 3.96 -10.85
N ASP A 637 0.65 3.86 -10.70
CA ASP A 637 1.54 3.11 -11.60
C ASP A 637 2.04 1.80 -10.96
N TYR A 638 1.30 1.22 -10.02
CA TYR A 638 1.66 0.01 -9.27
C TYR A 638 2.20 -1.14 -10.15
N ARG A 639 1.55 -1.41 -11.30
CA ARG A 639 1.97 -2.48 -12.22
C ARG A 639 3.35 -2.23 -12.84
N ALA A 640 3.67 -0.97 -13.13
CA ALA A 640 4.99 -0.60 -13.64
C ALA A 640 6.06 -0.77 -12.56
N LEU A 641 5.74 -0.41 -11.31
CA LEU A 641 6.61 -0.61 -10.15
C LEU A 641 6.92 -2.10 -9.92
N GLU A 642 5.92 -2.96 -10.00
CA GLU A 642 6.09 -4.41 -9.86
C GLU A 642 6.98 -4.98 -10.97
N THR A 643 6.73 -4.59 -12.22
CA THR A 643 7.52 -5.02 -13.38
C THR A 643 9.00 -4.59 -13.23
N ALA A 644 9.23 -3.33 -12.86
CA ALA A 644 10.57 -2.79 -12.63
C ALA A 644 11.29 -3.53 -11.50
N ARG A 645 10.58 -3.93 -10.44
CA ARG A 645 11.13 -4.71 -9.33
C ARG A 645 11.60 -6.10 -9.78
N GLU A 646 10.80 -6.81 -10.56
CA GLU A 646 11.18 -8.13 -11.06
C GLU A 646 12.40 -8.08 -11.96
N ASP A 647 12.46 -7.08 -12.85
CA ASP A 647 13.63 -6.88 -13.71
C ASP A 647 14.86 -6.49 -12.87
N ALA A 648 14.72 -5.58 -11.89
CA ALA A 648 15.81 -5.20 -11.00
C ALA A 648 16.37 -6.40 -10.22
N ALA A 649 15.50 -7.27 -9.69
CA ALA A 649 15.92 -8.47 -8.97
C ALA A 649 16.71 -9.43 -9.88
N LYS A 650 16.23 -9.66 -11.11
CA LYS A 650 16.93 -10.49 -12.11
C LYS A 650 18.28 -9.89 -12.50
N LEU A 651 18.35 -8.57 -12.66
CA LEU A 651 19.57 -7.85 -12.99
C LEU A 651 20.60 -7.97 -11.87
N VAL A 652 20.25 -7.62 -10.63
CA VAL A 652 21.18 -7.63 -9.48
C VAL A 652 21.74 -9.03 -9.19
N GLN A 653 20.97 -10.09 -9.45
CA GLN A 653 21.41 -11.49 -9.33
C GLN A 653 22.28 -11.95 -10.51
N SER A 654 22.16 -11.31 -11.69
CA SER A 654 22.92 -11.67 -12.87
C SER A 654 24.34 -11.12 -12.82
N ARG A 655 25.32 -11.97 -13.11
CA ARG A 655 26.73 -11.56 -13.27
C ARG A 655 26.89 -10.50 -14.38
N ALA A 656 26.09 -10.60 -15.45
CA ALA A 656 26.13 -9.66 -16.57
C ALA A 656 25.81 -8.23 -16.15
N PHE A 657 24.92 -8.03 -15.17
CA PHE A 657 24.61 -6.68 -14.67
C PHE A 657 25.82 -6.00 -14.04
N TRP A 658 26.73 -6.74 -13.42
CA TRP A 658 27.91 -6.19 -12.74
C TRP A 658 29.10 -6.00 -13.67
N GLU A 659 29.23 -6.82 -14.71
CA GLU A 659 30.42 -6.86 -15.58
C GLU A 659 30.20 -6.27 -16.98
N SER A 660 28.98 -6.36 -17.54
CA SER A 660 28.72 -5.98 -18.94
C SER A 660 28.70 -4.45 -19.11
N PRO A 661 29.27 -3.90 -20.20
CA PRO A 661 29.13 -2.49 -20.56
C PRO A 661 27.69 -2.04 -20.80
N GLU A 662 26.80 -2.96 -21.22
CA GLU A 662 25.39 -2.67 -21.54
C GLU A 662 24.62 -2.04 -20.36
N TYR A 663 24.96 -2.43 -19.12
CA TYR A 663 24.30 -1.93 -17.92
C TYR A 663 25.10 -0.82 -17.22
N ALA A 664 26.13 -0.26 -17.86
CA ALA A 664 26.99 0.75 -17.25
C ALA A 664 26.20 1.98 -16.77
N SER A 665 25.28 2.50 -17.58
CA SER A 665 24.44 3.65 -17.22
C SER A 665 23.58 3.39 -15.97
N LEU A 666 23.06 2.16 -15.81
CA LEU A 666 22.29 1.78 -14.62
C LEU A 666 23.18 1.63 -13.38
N ARG A 667 24.41 1.15 -13.54
CA ARG A 667 25.39 1.06 -12.45
C ARG A 667 25.92 2.42 -12.02
N GLU A 668 26.14 3.36 -12.95
CA GLU A 668 26.54 4.73 -12.63
C GLU A 668 25.57 5.37 -11.62
N GLY A 669 24.25 5.17 -11.83
CA GLY A 669 23.24 5.63 -10.87
C GLY A 669 23.33 5.00 -9.48
N LEU A 670 23.84 3.76 -9.35
CA LEU A 670 24.09 3.12 -8.05
C LEU A 670 25.34 3.69 -7.36
N ILE A 671 26.36 4.04 -8.13
CA ILE A 671 27.60 4.66 -7.64
C ILE A 671 27.31 6.08 -7.14
N GLU A 672 26.57 6.88 -7.92
CA GLU A 672 26.15 8.23 -7.51
C GLU A 672 25.33 8.23 -6.21
N ALA A 673 24.55 7.17 -5.99
CA ALA A 673 23.76 7.00 -4.78
C ALA A 673 24.58 6.55 -3.56
N GLY A 674 25.91 6.41 -3.66
CA GLY A 674 26.80 6.01 -2.56
C GLY A 674 26.71 4.54 -2.14
N ILE A 675 25.89 3.74 -2.82
CA ILE A 675 25.57 2.36 -2.42
C ILE A 675 26.81 1.47 -2.55
N LEU A 676 27.58 1.65 -3.62
CA LEU A 676 28.76 0.83 -3.92
C LEU A 676 30.05 1.32 -3.24
N THR A 677 30.03 2.53 -2.66
CA THR A 677 31.18 3.11 -1.94
C THR A 677 31.12 2.87 -0.43
N GLY A 678 30.00 2.35 0.09
CA GLY A 678 29.82 2.05 1.52
C GLY A 678 29.60 3.29 2.39
N GLU A 679 29.35 4.46 1.80
CA GLU A 679 28.92 5.64 2.54
C GLU A 679 27.45 5.48 2.92
N LYS A 680 27.18 5.53 4.23
CA LYS A 680 25.82 5.47 4.77
C LYS A 680 25.00 6.63 4.19
N LEU A 681 23.86 6.28 3.59
CA LEU A 681 22.81 7.21 3.20
C LEU A 681 22.15 7.75 4.48
N ASP A 682 22.56 8.94 4.92
CA ASP A 682 21.77 9.78 5.84
C ASP A 682 20.73 10.60 5.06
#